data_AF-A0A1V9RBJ9-F1
#
_entry.id   AF-A0A1V9RBJ9-F1
#
_cell.length_a   1.000
_cell.length_b   1.000
_cell.length_c   1.000
_cell.angle_alpha   90.00
_cell.angle_beta   90.00
_cell.angle_gamma   90.00
#
_symmetry.space_group_name_H-M   'P 1'
#
loop_
_entity.id
_entity.type
_entity.pdbx_description
1 polymer ?
#
loop_
_entity_poly.entity_id
_entity_poly.type
_entity_poly.pdbx_seq_one_letter_code
_entity_poly.pdbx_strand_id
1 'polypeptide(L)'
;MVEEFTNELDGQIKFYQAYLPLVDHSISVDDVYEDYTDGIVNGSLLEFKLVINDINKVLFQAIKYLSARRIKGKEIPKNILLISLRNKRIYVFDSADYIDSIEKVYFGSASVENAGFISDGAKEELDYGSNELDEARLIKLLRSQNFTKINIDENCIVGWAERFYRENPSADKKDFIGDNTGKVNILGEIRRPNKLKGFINPYTGETNKAFQYLMDKLNDKFQKKNLGAFYTPEQYAKKSIELVRQAIKRVPKGNDYIILDRCAGTGNLEKHLSEEELSHCILSTIEYYEYKVLVEVLGDKVRHIIPPTEKEDTFSLGLVRGADALSEEYINNPIIKQYINDPNVTIILFENPPYAEVNGTTRKTGSKSTFKNSFIAEKMAKEVKGTAKNELGNLFIWSAFKYYLRQTTDSYIVYSPIKYWKSQHLINKRFINGFAFNRRYFHTNIDALVSCILWSFDDENVDDIILNKYNIDNDEIIHEGKLEIKKIHSKYSNNYFDKRKFENDVLDGIACDLTGIESQKSEKSIRVKKIFNENIIGYLVANGTSFDNPDLNSGLTISGRYDGNGFFLRSDNFLEKLPMFAASRYITYNRHWTQRANIMKSADGATKFFEALEKGNIKQELLRILLFTTLETQNHMRSFQGSDGRFYRNQLTLDNSNGENLATKLLTKLDIREKEQQLLNQWDLVFKEAKKTDNYNPQYSYSVYQIIDELDIVEKTERGKIFHQYPELYTQLKTLKKLVKDYYLSEIVPFLFKYEFLK
;
A
#
# COMPACT_ATOMS: atom_id res chain seq x y z
N MET A 1 33.24 18.98 40.53
CA MET A 1 33.50 18.46 39.17
C MET A 1 32.33 18.87 38.31
N VAL A 2 32.57 19.64 37.25
CA VAL A 2 31.53 19.92 36.24
C VAL A 2 31.33 18.60 35.47
N GLU A 3 30.12 18.05 35.47
CA GLU A 3 29.83 16.88 34.63
C GLU A 3 29.95 17.31 33.16
N GLU A 4 31.00 16.88 32.48
CA GLU A 4 31.15 17.11 31.04
C GLU A 4 30.52 15.95 30.27
N PHE A 5 29.42 16.23 29.57
CA PHE A 5 28.82 15.29 28.63
C PHE A 5 29.66 15.22 27.35
N THR A 6 30.08 14.01 26.97
CA THR A 6 30.87 13.72 25.75
C THR A 6 29.99 13.59 24.51
N ASN A 7 28.70 13.26 24.67
CA ASN A 7 27.69 13.25 23.62
C ASN A 7 26.33 13.74 24.17
N GLU A 8 25.42 14.11 23.25
CA GLU A 8 24.12 14.71 23.60
C GLU A 8 23.16 13.70 24.25
N LEU A 9 23.17 12.45 23.79
CA LEU A 9 22.28 11.39 24.27
C LEU A 9 22.47 11.11 25.76
N ASP A 10 23.72 11.05 26.22
CA ASP A 10 24.03 10.85 27.64
C ASP A 10 23.49 12.00 28.50
N GLY A 11 23.55 13.24 27.99
CA GLY A 11 23.01 14.41 28.66
C GLY A 11 21.48 14.42 28.72
N GLN A 12 20.82 14.04 27.63
CA GLN A 12 19.37 13.88 27.56
C GLN A 12 18.88 12.85 28.59
N ILE A 13 19.50 11.65 28.62
CA ILE A 13 19.13 10.58 29.56
C ILE A 13 19.25 11.04 31.01
N LYS A 14 20.36 11.68 31.39
CA LYS A 14 20.53 12.20 32.75
C LYS A 14 19.50 13.28 33.10
N PHE A 15 19.21 14.19 32.17
CA PHE A 15 18.17 15.20 32.36
C PHE A 15 16.83 14.53 32.67
N TYR A 16 16.43 13.55 31.86
CA TYR A 16 15.16 12.85 32.06
C TYR A 16 15.11 12.04 33.36
N GLN A 17 16.20 11.37 33.72
CA GLN A 17 16.28 10.64 34.99
C GLN A 17 16.14 11.57 36.21
N ALA A 18 16.64 12.81 36.11
CA ALA A 18 16.53 13.79 37.18
C ALA A 18 15.11 14.39 37.28
N TYR A 19 14.51 14.78 36.15
CA TYR A 19 13.28 15.58 36.15
C TYR A 19 11.99 14.77 35.94
N LEU A 20 11.98 13.68 35.16
CA LEU A 20 10.73 12.92 34.93
C LEU A 20 10.09 12.38 36.21
N PRO A 21 10.83 11.82 37.19
CA PRO A 21 10.24 11.39 38.47
C PRO A 21 9.55 12.53 39.23
N LEU A 22 9.89 13.78 38.96
CA LEU A 22 9.27 14.95 39.59
C LEU A 22 8.11 15.50 38.75
N VAL A 23 7.94 15.05 37.51
CA VAL A 23 6.92 15.55 36.58
C VAL A 23 5.75 14.58 36.49
N ASP A 24 6.02 13.33 36.14
CA ASP A 24 5.02 12.27 35.97
C ASP A 24 5.69 10.90 36.09
N HIS A 25 5.38 10.16 37.16
CA HIS A 25 5.94 8.83 37.42
C HIS A 25 5.50 7.76 36.42
N SER A 26 4.47 8.03 35.60
CA SER A 26 4.01 7.11 34.55
C SER A 26 4.80 7.25 33.24
N ILE A 27 5.58 8.33 33.08
CA ILE A 27 6.37 8.60 31.88
C ILE A 27 7.80 8.12 32.09
N SER A 28 8.27 7.20 31.24
CA SER A 28 9.67 6.74 31.26
C SER A 28 10.51 7.45 30.20
N VAL A 29 11.84 7.41 30.30
CA VAL A 29 12.76 8.16 29.43
C VAL A 29 12.50 7.91 27.95
N ASP A 30 12.22 6.67 27.53
CA ASP A 30 11.94 6.46 26.11
C ASP A 30 10.52 6.96 25.67
N ASP A 31 9.57 7.30 26.57
CA ASP A 31 8.18 7.74 26.21
C ASP A 31 8.25 9.11 25.59
N VAL A 32 9.29 9.83 25.99
CA VAL A 32 9.55 11.19 25.64
C VAL A 32 10.07 11.29 24.20
N TYR A 33 10.82 10.29 23.71
CA TYR A 33 11.34 10.29 22.34
C TYR A 33 10.27 9.84 21.33
N GLU A 34 9.75 10.79 20.55
CA GLU A 34 8.83 10.49 19.45
C GLU A 34 9.07 11.38 18.22
N ASP A 35 8.65 10.94 17.03
CA ASP A 35 8.69 11.75 15.79
C ASP A 35 10.05 12.40 15.44
N TYR A 36 11.16 11.77 15.82
CA TYR A 36 12.53 12.27 15.65
C TYR A 36 12.84 13.55 16.45
N THR A 37 12.02 13.90 17.45
CA THR A 37 12.33 14.97 18.40
C THR A 37 13.22 14.46 19.52
N ASP A 38 13.95 15.37 20.17
CA ASP A 38 14.73 15.02 21.36
C ASP A 38 13.85 14.83 22.60
N GLY A 39 12.60 15.31 22.56
CA GLY A 39 11.60 14.85 23.51
C GLY A 39 10.32 15.67 23.59
N ILE A 40 9.21 15.03 23.96
CA ILE A 40 7.96 15.69 24.31
C ILE A 40 7.48 15.21 25.67
N VAL A 41 7.30 16.16 26.58
CA VAL A 41 6.81 15.90 27.94
C VAL A 41 5.57 16.76 28.15
N ASN A 42 4.40 16.12 28.19
CA ASN A 42 3.11 16.81 28.30
C ASN A 42 2.96 17.93 27.25
N GLY A 43 2.76 19.17 27.69
CA GLY A 43 2.66 20.37 26.88
C GLY A 43 4.00 21.05 26.58
N SER A 44 5.13 20.35 26.69
CA SER A 44 6.47 20.89 26.41
C SER A 44 7.25 20.05 25.38
N LEU A 45 7.74 20.70 24.33
CA LEU A 45 8.73 20.16 23.39
C LEU A 45 10.14 20.49 23.90
N LEU A 46 11.04 19.52 23.90
CA LEU A 46 12.42 19.66 24.31
C LEU A 46 13.33 19.41 23.11
N GLU A 47 14.30 20.32 22.90
CA GLU A 47 15.36 20.19 21.92
C GLU A 47 16.70 20.42 22.61
N PHE A 48 17.61 19.45 22.55
CA PHE A 48 18.86 19.48 23.27
C PHE A 48 20.01 19.83 22.35
N LYS A 49 21.01 20.53 22.88
CA LYS A 49 22.34 20.61 22.29
C LYS A 49 23.37 20.56 23.41
N LEU A 50 24.57 20.05 23.12
CA LEU A 50 25.69 20.14 24.06
C LEU A 50 25.95 21.58 24.50
N VAL A 51 25.95 22.50 23.52
CA VAL A 51 25.96 23.95 23.72
C VAL A 51 25.09 24.58 22.62
N ILE A 52 24.14 25.43 23.00
CA ILE A 52 23.37 26.23 22.02
C ILE A 52 24.16 27.49 21.70
N ASN A 53 24.79 27.51 20.53
CA ASN A 53 25.53 28.68 20.01
C ASN A 53 24.63 29.63 19.19
N ASP A 54 23.57 29.09 18.60
CA ASP A 54 22.60 29.83 17.77
C ASP A 54 21.19 29.40 18.16
N ILE A 55 20.54 30.23 18.98
CA ILE A 55 19.20 29.98 19.50
C ILE A 55 18.17 29.95 18.37
N ASN A 56 18.29 30.82 17.37
CA ASN A 56 17.33 30.91 16.27
C ASN A 56 17.35 29.65 15.40
N LYS A 57 18.55 29.13 15.11
CA LYS A 57 18.72 27.89 14.35
C LYS A 57 18.06 26.69 15.05
N VAL A 58 18.27 26.57 16.36
CA VAL A 58 17.72 25.46 17.16
C VAL A 58 16.21 25.62 17.35
N LEU A 59 15.72 26.86 17.55
CA LEU A 59 14.29 27.15 17.60
C LEU A 59 13.59 26.79 16.29
N PHE A 60 14.17 27.12 15.15
CA PHE A 60 13.56 26.80 13.86
C PHE A 60 13.50 25.30 13.60
N GLN A 61 14.52 24.55 14.05
CA GLN A 61 14.45 23.08 14.07
C GLN A 61 13.26 22.58 14.90
N ALA A 62 13.05 23.14 16.10
CA ALA A 62 11.90 22.81 16.95
C ALA A 62 10.55 23.16 16.27
N ILE A 63 10.46 24.30 15.59
CA ILE A 63 9.27 24.70 14.81
C ILE A 63 8.97 23.70 13.68
N LYS A 64 10.00 23.21 12.97
CA LYS A 64 9.83 22.17 11.94
C LYS A 64 9.26 20.87 12.52
N TYR A 65 9.67 20.48 13.72
CA TYR A 65 9.06 19.34 14.42
C TYR A 65 7.59 19.58 14.74
N LEU A 66 7.23 20.76 15.26
CA LEU A 66 5.84 21.12 15.54
C LEU A 66 4.97 21.14 14.28
N SER A 67 5.48 21.65 13.16
CA SER A 67 4.81 21.57 11.85
C SER A 67 4.53 20.11 11.44
N ALA A 68 5.52 19.23 11.55
CA ALA A 68 5.32 17.80 11.24
C ALA A 68 4.28 17.14 12.15
N ARG A 69 4.23 17.50 13.45
CA ARG A 69 3.21 17.03 14.39
C ARG A 69 1.81 17.50 14.01
N ARG A 70 1.66 18.78 13.66
CA ARG A 70 0.41 19.37 13.18
C ARG A 70 -0.15 18.57 12.01
N ILE A 71 0.69 18.28 11.01
CA ILE A 71 0.32 17.52 9.80
C ILE A 71 -0.15 16.10 10.16
N LYS A 72 0.48 15.47 11.16
CA LYS A 72 0.11 14.14 11.68
C LYS A 72 -1.14 14.14 12.58
N GLY A 73 -1.77 15.30 12.80
CA GLY A 73 -2.92 15.43 13.70
C GLY A 73 -2.58 15.30 15.19
N LYS A 74 -1.31 15.51 15.57
CA LYS A 74 -0.88 15.49 16.97
C LYS A 74 -0.97 16.89 17.58
N GLU A 75 -1.14 16.93 18.89
CA GLU A 75 -1.14 18.19 19.64
C GLU A 75 0.21 18.91 19.55
N ILE A 76 0.14 20.24 19.61
CA ILE A 76 1.29 21.15 19.57
C ILE A 76 1.57 21.60 21.00
N PRO A 77 2.64 21.10 21.64
CA PRO A 77 3.11 21.59 22.93
C PRO A 77 3.14 23.12 23.00
N LYS A 78 2.60 23.70 24.07
CA LYS A 78 2.64 25.15 24.26
C LYS A 78 4.07 25.64 24.48
N ASN A 79 4.85 24.93 25.30
CA ASN A 79 6.21 25.34 25.62
C ASN A 79 7.20 24.69 24.65
N ILE A 80 8.17 25.47 24.17
CA ILE A 80 9.36 24.98 23.47
C ILE A 80 10.55 25.27 24.39
N LEU A 81 11.27 24.23 24.80
CA LEU A 81 12.40 24.28 25.71
C LEU A 81 13.66 23.91 24.94
N LEU A 82 14.52 24.89 24.68
CA LEU A 82 15.81 24.63 24.06
C LEU A 82 16.85 24.48 25.17
N ILE A 83 17.41 23.28 25.30
CA ILE A 83 18.22 22.87 26.43
C ILE A 83 19.69 22.80 26.02
N SER A 84 20.50 23.65 26.64
CA SER A 84 21.95 23.68 26.45
C SER A 84 22.62 22.98 27.63
N LEU A 85 23.13 21.76 27.38
CA LEU A 85 23.53 20.82 28.42
C LEU A 85 24.74 21.26 29.24
N ARG A 86 25.81 21.75 28.60
CA ARG A 86 27.08 22.04 29.30
C ARG A 86 27.03 23.30 30.16
N ASN A 87 26.31 24.32 29.71
CA ASN A 87 26.12 25.56 30.47
C ASN A 87 24.85 25.53 31.33
N LYS A 88 24.12 24.41 31.31
CA LYS A 88 22.87 24.18 32.04
C LYS A 88 21.85 25.31 31.92
N ARG A 89 21.65 25.78 30.68
CA ARG A 89 20.65 26.82 30.37
C ARG A 89 19.48 26.27 29.58
N ILE A 90 18.28 26.74 29.88
CA ILE A 90 17.08 26.49 29.08
C ILE A 90 16.53 27.82 28.58
N TYR A 91 16.29 27.89 27.28
CA TYR A 91 15.59 29.00 26.65
C TYR A 91 14.14 28.58 26.41
N VAL A 92 13.20 29.31 27.00
CA VAL A 92 11.76 29.00 26.95
C VAL A 92 11.08 29.87 25.92
N PHE A 93 10.35 29.24 25.00
CA PHE A 93 9.51 29.92 24.00
C PHE A 93 8.06 29.43 24.09
N ASP A 94 7.13 30.27 23.66
CA ASP A 94 5.71 29.92 23.50
C ASP A 94 5.45 29.61 22.02
N SER A 95 4.96 28.41 21.72
CA SER A 95 4.69 28.01 20.34
C SER A 95 3.59 28.84 19.67
N ALA A 96 2.72 29.49 20.43
CA ALA A 96 1.70 30.39 19.88
C ALA A 96 2.30 31.61 19.15
N ASP A 97 3.47 32.09 19.59
CA ASP A 97 4.16 33.22 18.94
C ASP A 97 4.72 32.83 17.56
N TYR A 98 4.85 31.53 17.29
CA TYR A 98 5.43 31.00 16.05
C TYR A 98 4.41 30.27 15.19
N ILE A 99 3.11 30.46 15.43
CA ILE A 99 2.04 29.71 14.75
C ILE A 99 2.14 29.82 13.23
N ASP A 100 2.41 31.00 12.68
CA ASP A 100 2.57 31.23 11.24
C ASP A 100 3.73 30.43 10.62
N SER A 101 4.76 30.13 11.43
CA SER A 101 5.87 29.28 11.00
C SER A 101 5.58 27.80 11.21
N ILE A 102 4.79 27.44 12.23
CA ILE A 102 4.33 26.06 12.48
C ILE A 102 3.33 25.60 11.42
N GLU A 103 2.50 26.51 10.89
CA GLU A 103 1.47 26.20 9.89
C GLU A 103 2.00 26.11 8.45
N LYS A 104 3.32 26.18 8.25
CA LYS A 104 4.00 25.94 6.97
C LYS A 104 4.41 24.48 6.81
N VAL A 105 4.55 24.02 5.57
CA VAL A 105 5.09 22.69 5.24
C VAL A 105 6.60 22.80 4.98
N TYR A 106 7.37 21.92 5.61
CA TYR A 106 8.82 21.82 5.41
C TYR A 106 9.18 20.46 4.84
N PHE A 107 10.06 20.45 3.83
CA PHE A 107 10.56 19.24 3.20
C PHE A 107 11.96 18.89 3.72
N GLY A 108 12.25 17.60 3.87
CA GLY A 108 13.55 17.12 4.37
C GLY A 108 13.67 17.06 5.89
N SER A 109 14.86 16.74 6.38
CA SER A 109 15.15 16.63 7.82
C SER A 109 15.08 17.99 8.51
N ALA A 110 14.49 18.04 9.71
CA ALA A 110 14.31 19.28 10.48
C ALA A 110 15.63 20.01 10.81
N SER A 111 16.77 19.31 10.80
CA SER A 111 18.10 19.86 11.08
C SER A 111 18.77 20.56 9.88
N VAL A 112 18.17 20.49 8.68
CA VAL A 112 18.72 21.02 7.43
C VAL A 112 18.10 22.39 7.11
N GLU A 113 18.89 23.30 6.52
CA GLU A 113 18.42 24.64 6.08
C GLU A 113 17.75 25.45 7.20
N ASN A 114 18.48 25.68 8.29
CA ASN A 114 17.98 26.42 9.46
C ASN A 114 18.62 27.80 9.65
N ALA A 115 19.44 28.26 8.72
CA ALA A 115 20.08 29.57 8.79
C ALA A 115 19.09 30.69 8.39
N GLY A 116 19.21 31.86 9.02
CA GLY A 116 18.44 33.06 8.66
C GLY A 116 17.05 33.20 9.30
N PHE A 117 16.65 32.27 10.17
CA PHE A 117 15.45 32.46 11.00
C PHE A 117 15.69 33.54 12.06
N ILE A 118 14.70 34.39 12.31
CA ILE A 118 14.75 35.48 13.31
C ILE A 118 13.61 35.25 14.28
N SER A 119 13.93 35.22 15.58
CA SER A 119 12.96 35.09 16.67
C SER A 119 12.81 36.39 17.45
N ASP A 120 11.71 36.52 18.18
CA ASP A 120 11.45 37.65 19.09
C ASP A 120 12.17 37.50 20.45
N GLY A 121 13.11 36.54 20.55
CA GLY A 121 13.84 36.22 21.78
C GLY A 121 13.09 35.23 22.70
N ALA A 122 13.84 34.63 23.63
CA ALA A 122 13.26 33.73 24.62
C ALA A 122 12.39 34.51 25.62
N LYS A 123 11.25 33.93 26.03
CA LYS A 123 10.39 34.52 27.07
C LYS A 123 11.05 34.47 28.44
N GLU A 124 11.72 33.36 28.71
CA GLU A 124 12.40 33.09 29.98
C GLU A 124 13.70 32.34 29.68
N GLU A 125 14.75 32.63 30.46
CA GLU A 125 15.98 31.85 30.51
C GLU A 125 16.11 31.26 31.92
N LEU A 126 16.38 29.95 32.01
CA LEU A 126 16.47 29.22 33.29
C LEU A 126 17.87 28.62 33.47
N ASP A 127 18.47 28.78 34.65
CA ASP A 127 19.71 28.11 35.05
C ASP A 127 19.40 26.86 35.87
N TYR A 128 19.26 25.72 35.18
CA TYR A 128 18.86 24.48 35.82
C TYR A 128 20.06 23.78 36.48
N GLY A 129 19.88 23.21 37.67
CA GLY A 129 20.97 22.58 38.42
C GLY A 129 21.96 23.54 39.10
N SER A 130 21.72 24.86 39.05
CA SER A 130 22.44 25.86 39.84
C SER A 130 21.50 26.81 40.60
N ASN A 131 20.24 26.96 40.16
CA ASN A 131 19.23 27.80 40.79
C ASN A 131 17.94 26.99 41.10
N GLU A 132 17.63 26.82 42.38
CA GLU A 132 16.48 26.04 42.84
C GLU A 132 15.12 26.60 42.39
N LEU A 133 14.99 27.94 42.24
CA LEU A 133 13.76 28.57 41.75
C LEU A 133 13.54 28.26 40.27
N ASP A 134 14.61 28.25 39.48
CA ASP A 134 14.58 27.94 38.05
C ASP A 134 14.28 26.44 37.83
N GLU A 135 14.80 25.55 38.68
CA GLU A 135 14.45 24.12 38.65
C GLU A 135 12.98 23.88 39.01
N ALA A 136 12.46 24.56 40.04
CA ALA A 136 11.04 24.51 40.37
C ALA A 136 10.16 25.04 39.21
N ARG A 137 10.64 26.10 38.53
CA ARG A 137 9.97 26.65 37.34
C ARG A 137 9.99 25.66 36.17
N LEU A 138 11.11 25.00 35.91
CA LEU A 138 11.25 23.97 34.89
C LEU A 138 10.29 22.80 35.14
N ILE A 139 10.23 22.28 36.37
CA ILE A 139 9.28 21.21 36.74
C ILE A 139 7.85 21.66 36.48
N LYS A 140 7.50 22.91 36.80
CA LYS A 140 6.18 23.49 36.51
C LYS A 140 5.88 23.56 35.02
N LEU A 141 6.86 23.89 34.18
CA LEU A 141 6.73 23.90 32.72
C LEU A 141 6.50 22.48 32.18
N LEU A 142 7.30 21.51 32.62
CA LEU A 142 7.18 20.10 32.21
C LEU A 142 5.88 19.43 32.68
N ARG A 143 5.30 19.88 33.80
CA ARG A 143 3.95 19.45 34.27
C ARG A 143 2.79 20.10 33.50
N SER A 144 3.04 21.12 32.69
CA SER A 144 1.98 21.82 31.95
C SER A 144 1.36 20.90 30.91
N GLN A 145 0.03 20.79 30.89
CA GLN A 145 -0.73 20.09 29.84
C GLN A 145 -1.43 21.08 28.90
N ASN A 146 -0.78 22.21 28.63
CA ASN A 146 -1.29 23.23 27.72
C ASN A 146 -0.77 23.00 26.31
N PHE A 147 -1.63 23.22 25.33
CA PHE A 147 -1.33 23.05 23.92
C PHE A 147 -1.74 24.29 23.14
N THR A 148 -1.00 24.58 22.09
CA THR A 148 -1.30 25.66 21.15
C THR A 148 -2.31 25.16 20.13
N LYS A 149 -3.37 25.94 19.91
CA LYS A 149 -4.37 25.61 18.90
C LYS A 149 -3.86 25.95 17.52
N ILE A 150 -4.21 25.11 16.55
CA ILE A 150 -3.90 25.32 15.14
C ILE A 150 -5.14 25.66 14.32
N ASN A 151 -4.93 26.25 13.16
CA ASN A 151 -5.91 26.44 12.11
C ASN A 151 -5.83 25.24 11.14
N ILE A 152 -6.98 24.64 10.84
CA ILE A 152 -7.08 23.53 9.89
C ILE A 152 -6.89 24.05 8.47
N ASP A 153 -6.01 23.40 7.71
CA ASP A 153 -5.80 23.61 6.27
C ASP A 153 -5.68 22.27 5.53
N GLU A 154 -5.44 22.33 4.23
CA GLU A 154 -5.21 21.16 3.36
C GLU A 154 -4.04 20.28 3.80
N ASN A 155 -3.04 20.84 4.49
CA ASN A 155 -1.83 20.12 4.88
C ASN A 155 -2.03 19.27 6.14
N CYS A 156 -2.95 19.66 7.03
CA CYS A 156 -3.15 18.94 8.30
C CYS A 156 -4.51 18.24 8.45
N ILE A 157 -5.52 18.60 7.65
CA ILE A 157 -6.89 18.12 7.84
C ILE A 157 -7.00 16.59 7.89
N VAL A 158 -6.23 15.87 7.08
CA VAL A 158 -6.25 14.40 7.03
C VAL A 158 -5.76 13.79 8.34
N GLY A 159 -4.65 14.30 8.90
CA GLY A 159 -4.11 13.82 10.17
C GLY A 159 -5.10 14.04 11.32
N TRP A 160 -5.75 15.20 11.35
CA TRP A 160 -6.79 15.51 12.33
C TRP A 160 -8.06 14.67 12.16
N ALA A 161 -8.48 14.37 10.93
CA ALA A 161 -9.58 13.45 10.66
C ALA A 161 -9.27 12.04 11.19
N GLU A 162 -8.05 11.54 10.91
CA GLU A 162 -7.62 10.21 11.37
C GLU A 162 -7.56 10.11 12.90
N ARG A 163 -7.09 11.18 13.58
CA ARG A 163 -7.18 11.28 15.03
C ARG A 163 -8.63 11.26 15.50
N PHE A 164 -9.49 12.10 14.91
CA PHE A 164 -10.89 12.21 15.29
C PHE A 164 -11.60 10.85 15.23
N TYR A 165 -11.42 10.09 14.14
CA TYR A 165 -12.02 8.75 14.00
C TYR A 165 -11.41 7.70 14.92
N ARG A 166 -10.11 7.81 15.23
CA ARG A 166 -9.44 6.92 16.19
C ARG A 166 -10.01 7.11 17.60
N GLU A 167 -10.26 8.35 17.99
CA GLU A 167 -10.81 8.70 19.30
C GLU A 167 -12.35 8.59 19.36
N ASN A 168 -13.02 8.63 18.20
CA ASN A 168 -14.49 8.55 18.09
C ASN A 168 -14.89 7.51 17.01
N PRO A 169 -14.80 6.19 17.32
CA PRO A 169 -14.96 5.14 16.32
C PRO A 169 -16.34 5.04 15.63
N SER A 170 -17.36 5.68 16.20
CA SER A 170 -18.72 5.74 15.64
C SER A 170 -18.96 6.96 14.74
N ALA A 171 -18.03 7.91 14.68
CA ALA A 171 -18.16 9.12 13.89
C ALA A 171 -17.82 8.87 12.42
N ASP A 172 -18.39 9.67 11.54
CA ASP A 172 -18.18 9.60 10.08
C ASP A 172 -17.80 10.97 9.47
N LYS A 173 -17.80 11.08 8.14
CA LYS A 173 -17.35 12.29 7.42
C LYS A 173 -18.18 13.52 7.77
N LYS A 174 -19.51 13.39 7.87
CA LYS A 174 -20.41 14.51 8.22
C LYS A 174 -20.12 15.05 9.62
N ASP A 175 -19.73 14.19 10.56
CA ASP A 175 -19.44 14.59 11.94
C ASP A 175 -18.13 15.38 12.03
N PHE A 176 -17.17 15.13 11.13
CA PHE A 176 -15.89 15.82 11.11
C PHE A 176 -15.92 17.13 10.30
N ILE A 177 -16.21 17.06 8.99
CA ILE A 177 -16.18 18.26 8.13
C ILE A 177 -17.50 19.02 8.16
N GLY A 178 -18.63 18.32 8.01
CA GLY A 178 -19.95 18.92 7.88
C GLY A 178 -20.06 19.98 6.77
N ASP A 179 -21.27 20.49 6.55
CA ASP A 179 -21.56 21.64 5.68
C ASP A 179 -22.85 22.29 6.18
N ASN A 180 -22.91 23.62 6.19
CA ASN A 180 -24.05 24.44 6.59
C ASN A 180 -24.57 25.35 5.45
N THR A 181 -24.05 25.19 4.23
CA THR A 181 -24.46 25.94 3.04
C THR A 181 -25.48 25.20 2.18
N GLY A 182 -25.72 23.91 2.45
CA GLY A 182 -26.71 23.08 1.77
C GLY A 182 -28.09 23.09 2.41
N LYS A 183 -29.00 22.28 1.83
CA LYS A 183 -30.26 21.89 2.47
C LYS A 183 -30.02 20.98 3.66
N VAL A 184 -28.94 20.20 3.64
CA VAL A 184 -28.45 19.47 4.82
C VAL A 184 -27.52 20.38 5.62
N ASN A 185 -27.94 20.72 6.84
CA ASN A 185 -27.20 21.60 7.75
C ASN A 185 -26.58 20.80 8.90
N ILE A 186 -25.34 20.35 8.70
CA ILE A 186 -24.57 19.62 9.70
C ILE A 186 -23.29 20.39 9.97
N LEU A 187 -23.16 20.93 11.19
CA LEU A 187 -21.92 21.56 11.63
C LEU A 187 -20.95 20.47 12.13
N GLY A 188 -19.89 20.25 11.37
CA GLY A 188 -18.83 19.29 11.72
C GLY A 188 -17.90 19.79 12.82
N GLU A 189 -17.12 18.87 13.38
CA GLU A 189 -16.10 19.10 14.41
C GLU A 189 -15.12 20.22 14.04
N ILE A 190 -14.71 20.35 12.77
CA ILE A 190 -13.77 21.41 12.38
C ILE A 190 -14.38 22.80 12.47
N ARG A 191 -15.70 22.95 12.32
CA ARG A 191 -16.41 24.25 12.38
C ARG A 191 -16.89 24.58 13.80
N ARG A 192 -17.22 23.57 14.59
CA ARG A 192 -17.58 23.74 16.00
C ARG A 192 -16.87 22.67 16.86
N PRO A 193 -15.58 22.88 17.16
CA PRO A 193 -14.79 21.91 17.90
C PRO A 193 -15.40 21.61 19.28
N ASN A 194 -15.62 20.34 19.56
CA ASN A 194 -16.08 19.83 20.85
C ASN A 194 -15.08 18.80 21.41
N LYS A 195 -14.77 17.77 20.60
CA LYS A 195 -13.78 16.74 20.94
C LYS A 195 -12.35 17.27 20.83
N LEU A 196 -12.09 18.08 19.82
CA LEU A 196 -10.78 18.67 19.51
C LEU A 196 -10.65 20.13 19.96
N LYS A 197 -11.58 20.62 20.80
CA LYS A 197 -11.65 22.03 21.24
C LYS A 197 -10.36 22.58 21.88
N GLY A 198 -9.54 21.70 22.45
CA GLY A 198 -8.26 22.04 23.05
C GLY A 198 -7.12 22.22 22.05
N PHE A 199 -7.31 21.80 20.79
CA PHE A 199 -6.23 21.63 19.82
C PHE A 199 -6.44 22.37 18.50
N ILE A 200 -7.69 22.65 18.12
CA ILE A 200 -7.99 23.32 16.84
C ILE A 200 -8.86 24.56 17.06
N ASN A 201 -8.64 25.58 16.24
CA ASN A 201 -9.55 26.70 16.07
C ASN A 201 -10.69 26.31 15.12
N PRO A 202 -11.90 26.89 15.28
CA PRO A 202 -12.96 26.75 14.30
C PRO A 202 -12.49 27.13 12.89
N TYR A 203 -12.68 26.23 11.92
CA TYR A 203 -12.43 26.49 10.51
C TYR A 203 -13.38 27.60 10.02
N THR A 204 -12.79 28.62 9.41
CA THR A 204 -13.48 29.87 9.02
C THR A 204 -13.96 29.86 7.57
N GLY A 205 -13.53 28.90 6.76
CA GLY A 205 -13.97 28.80 5.37
C GLY A 205 -15.45 28.46 5.27
N GLU A 206 -16.15 29.17 4.39
CA GLU A 206 -17.60 29.02 4.18
C GLU A 206 -17.94 27.59 3.74
N THR A 207 -17.30 27.11 2.67
CA THR A 207 -17.51 25.78 2.10
C THR A 207 -16.31 24.86 2.34
N ASN A 208 -16.42 23.60 1.89
CA ASN A 208 -15.32 22.64 1.96
C ASN A 208 -14.41 22.63 0.71
N LYS A 209 -14.54 23.61 -0.20
CA LYS A 209 -13.79 23.68 -1.46
C LYS A 209 -12.26 23.66 -1.28
N ALA A 210 -11.75 24.25 -0.20
CA ALA A 210 -10.32 24.21 0.14
C ALA A 210 -9.78 22.77 0.26
N PHE A 211 -10.65 21.79 0.55
CA PHE A 211 -10.29 20.38 0.73
C PHE A 211 -10.67 19.50 -0.47
N GLN A 212 -10.97 20.09 -1.64
CA GLN A 212 -11.48 19.36 -2.82
C GLN A 212 -10.59 18.18 -3.26
N TYR A 213 -9.27 18.29 -3.10
CA TYR A 213 -8.32 17.25 -3.46
C TYR A 213 -8.11 16.22 -2.36
N LEU A 214 -8.77 16.32 -1.22
CA LEU A 214 -8.58 15.44 -0.07
C LEU A 214 -9.87 14.76 0.36
N MET A 215 -10.98 15.02 -0.32
CA MET A 215 -12.30 14.53 0.06
C MET A 215 -12.39 13.01 0.19
N ASP A 216 -11.67 12.28 -0.65
CA ASP A 216 -11.56 10.82 -0.61
C ASP A 216 -10.84 10.35 0.67
N LYS A 217 -9.82 11.09 1.10
CA LYS A 217 -9.04 10.84 2.33
C LYS A 217 -9.76 11.24 3.61
N LEU A 218 -10.87 11.97 3.55
CA LEU A 218 -11.62 12.41 4.73
C LEU A 218 -12.71 11.43 5.16
N ASN A 219 -12.98 10.39 4.36
CA ASN A 219 -13.87 9.31 4.77
C ASN A 219 -13.30 8.50 5.95
N ASP A 220 -14.19 7.95 6.78
CA ASP A 220 -13.79 7.05 7.86
C ASP A 220 -13.22 5.72 7.30
N LYS A 221 -12.60 4.92 8.17
CA LYS A 221 -11.91 3.68 7.77
C LYS A 221 -12.83 2.66 7.07
N PHE A 222 -14.11 2.59 7.45
CA PHE A 222 -15.08 1.69 6.82
C PHE A 222 -15.57 2.24 5.49
N GLN A 223 -15.91 3.52 5.40
CA GLN A 223 -16.34 4.13 4.14
C GLN A 223 -15.21 4.15 3.09
N LYS A 224 -13.96 4.45 3.46
CA LYS A 224 -12.79 4.34 2.56
C LYS A 224 -12.68 2.95 1.91
N LYS A 225 -12.99 1.88 2.66
CA LYS A 225 -12.94 0.50 2.15
C LYS A 225 -14.13 0.12 1.25
N ASN A 226 -15.27 0.78 1.44
CA ASN A 226 -16.50 0.48 0.72
C ASN A 226 -16.64 1.30 -0.55
N LEU A 227 -16.36 2.60 -0.48
CA LEU A 227 -16.46 3.55 -1.58
C LEU A 227 -15.24 3.46 -2.52
N GLY A 228 -14.06 3.07 -2.01
CA GLY A 228 -12.80 3.14 -2.75
C GLY A 228 -12.23 4.56 -2.76
N ALA A 229 -11.13 4.76 -3.50
CA ALA A 229 -10.51 6.08 -3.68
C ALA A 229 -10.82 6.59 -5.10
N PHE A 230 -11.19 7.87 -5.21
CA PHE A 230 -11.66 8.54 -6.45
C PHE A 230 -10.68 9.60 -6.98
N TYR A 231 -9.58 9.87 -6.26
CA TYR A 231 -8.67 10.94 -6.64
C TYR A 231 -7.88 10.62 -7.91
N THR A 232 -7.82 11.59 -8.83
CA THR A 232 -6.92 11.57 -9.99
C THR A 232 -5.94 12.75 -9.90
N PRO A 233 -4.63 12.53 -10.04
CA PRO A 233 -3.63 13.60 -10.10
C PRO A 233 -3.87 14.56 -11.26
N GLU A 234 -3.70 15.86 -11.02
CA GLU A 234 -3.91 16.92 -12.00
C GLU A 234 -3.09 16.69 -13.28
N GLN A 235 -1.82 16.29 -13.16
CA GLN A 235 -0.93 16.04 -14.30
C GLN A 235 -1.46 14.90 -15.19
N TYR A 236 -1.97 13.82 -14.58
CA TYR A 236 -2.51 12.69 -15.32
C TYR A 236 -3.91 12.98 -15.90
N ALA A 237 -4.74 13.75 -15.20
CA ALA A 237 -6.00 14.25 -15.72
C ALA A 237 -5.78 15.08 -16.99
N LYS A 238 -4.89 16.09 -16.94
CA LYS A 238 -4.49 16.90 -18.10
C LYS A 238 -4.01 16.05 -19.26
N LYS A 239 -3.18 15.04 -19.00
CA LYS A 239 -2.66 14.17 -20.05
C LYS A 239 -3.77 13.34 -20.71
N SER A 240 -4.72 12.86 -19.93
CA SER A 240 -5.79 11.98 -20.42
C SER A 240 -6.83 12.70 -21.28
N ILE A 241 -6.89 14.04 -21.23
CA ILE A 241 -7.70 14.85 -22.16
C ILE A 241 -7.28 14.62 -23.62
N GLU A 242 -6.03 14.23 -23.89
CA GLU A 242 -5.61 13.83 -25.25
C GLU A 242 -6.40 12.64 -25.79
N LEU A 243 -6.83 11.72 -24.92
CA LEU A 243 -7.70 10.59 -25.27
C LEU A 243 -9.14 11.07 -25.48
N VAL A 244 -9.63 12.01 -24.65
CA VAL A 244 -10.96 12.61 -24.81
C VAL A 244 -11.06 13.30 -26.17
N ARG A 245 -10.08 14.11 -26.54
CA ARG A 245 -10.04 14.78 -27.85
C ARG A 245 -9.91 13.80 -29.02
N GLN A 246 -9.27 12.65 -28.83
CA GLN A 246 -9.28 11.57 -29.83
C GLN A 246 -10.67 10.93 -29.95
N ALA A 247 -11.40 10.75 -28.85
CA ALA A 247 -12.78 10.29 -28.85
C ALA A 247 -13.72 11.30 -29.54
N ILE A 248 -13.58 12.59 -29.25
CA ILE A 248 -14.37 13.67 -29.89
C ILE A 248 -14.14 13.70 -31.41
N LYS A 249 -12.90 13.49 -31.87
CA LYS A 249 -12.61 13.41 -33.32
C LYS A 249 -13.31 12.26 -34.04
N ARG A 250 -13.82 11.26 -33.32
CA ARG A 250 -14.60 10.14 -33.87
C ARG A 250 -16.09 10.46 -34.00
N VAL A 251 -16.54 11.59 -33.46
CA VAL A 251 -17.94 12.04 -33.56
C VAL A 251 -18.26 12.37 -35.03
N PRO A 252 -19.32 11.78 -35.62
CA PRO A 252 -19.71 12.09 -36.99
C PRO A 252 -20.06 13.57 -37.18
N LYS A 253 -19.77 14.11 -38.35
CA LYS A 253 -20.12 15.49 -38.67
C LYS A 253 -21.64 15.69 -38.58
N GLY A 254 -22.08 16.66 -37.78
CA GLY A 254 -23.49 16.97 -37.55
C GLY A 254 -24.12 16.25 -36.36
N ASN A 255 -23.41 15.30 -35.75
CA ASN A 255 -23.83 14.65 -34.51
C ASN A 255 -23.38 15.47 -33.29
N ASP A 256 -24.17 15.41 -32.21
CA ASP A 256 -23.77 15.88 -30.89
C ASP A 256 -22.99 14.78 -30.16
N TYR A 257 -22.38 15.12 -29.02
CA TYR A 257 -21.75 14.16 -28.13
C TYR A 257 -21.96 14.52 -26.67
N ILE A 258 -21.77 13.55 -25.78
CA ILE A 258 -21.66 13.79 -24.34
C ILE A 258 -20.39 13.14 -23.79
N ILE A 259 -19.85 13.73 -22.73
CA ILE A 259 -18.80 13.16 -21.89
C ILE A 259 -19.44 12.77 -20.56
N LEU A 260 -19.55 11.47 -20.27
CA LEU A 260 -20.17 10.97 -19.05
C LEU A 260 -19.12 10.46 -18.06
N ASP A 261 -19.08 11.05 -16.87
CA ASP A 261 -18.40 10.50 -15.70
C ASP A 261 -19.42 10.14 -14.62
N ARG A 262 -19.48 8.85 -14.28
CA ARG A 262 -20.42 8.28 -13.31
C ARG A 262 -19.89 8.31 -11.88
N CYS A 263 -18.64 8.72 -11.70
CA CYS A 263 -17.89 8.74 -10.44
C CYS A 263 -16.88 9.90 -10.38
N ALA A 264 -17.30 11.10 -10.76
CA ALA A 264 -16.47 12.29 -10.92
C ALA A 264 -15.78 12.78 -9.64
N GLY A 265 -16.24 12.32 -8.46
CA GLY A 265 -15.78 12.84 -7.18
C GLY A 265 -16.00 14.35 -7.11
N THR A 266 -14.91 15.11 -6.97
CA THR A 266 -14.91 16.58 -6.98
C THR A 266 -14.65 17.21 -8.35
N GLY A 267 -14.55 16.42 -9.43
CA GLY A 267 -14.41 16.89 -10.81
C GLY A 267 -12.96 17.07 -11.29
N ASN A 268 -12.00 16.34 -10.71
CA ASN A 268 -10.58 16.51 -11.02
C ASN A 268 -10.22 16.08 -12.46
N LEU A 269 -10.95 15.13 -13.05
CA LEU A 269 -10.72 14.68 -14.43
C LEU A 269 -11.13 15.77 -15.44
N GLU A 270 -12.20 16.48 -15.14
CA GLU A 270 -12.86 17.42 -16.03
C GLU A 270 -12.31 18.84 -15.91
N LYS A 271 -11.70 19.19 -14.77
CA LYS A 271 -11.28 20.55 -14.43
C LYS A 271 -10.44 21.27 -15.51
N HIS A 272 -9.76 20.51 -16.37
CA HIS A 272 -8.89 21.04 -17.43
C HIS A 272 -9.45 20.91 -18.85
N LEU A 273 -10.68 20.42 -19.00
CA LEU A 273 -11.43 20.50 -20.25
C LEU A 273 -11.73 21.97 -20.58
N SER A 274 -11.82 22.27 -21.87
CA SER A 274 -12.26 23.59 -22.36
C SER A 274 -13.74 23.84 -22.03
N GLU A 275 -14.17 25.11 -22.10
CA GLU A 275 -15.57 25.48 -21.86
C GLU A 275 -16.54 24.75 -22.80
N GLU A 276 -16.16 24.56 -24.07
CA GLU A 276 -16.94 23.76 -25.02
C GLU A 276 -17.02 22.31 -24.54
N GLU A 277 -15.89 21.64 -24.31
CA GLU A 277 -15.85 20.25 -23.82
C GLU A 277 -16.66 20.06 -22.53
N LEU A 278 -16.57 21.00 -21.57
CA LEU A 278 -17.34 21.00 -20.32
C LEU A 278 -18.85 21.10 -20.56
N SER A 279 -19.30 21.91 -21.53
CA SER A 279 -20.73 22.02 -21.88
C SER A 279 -21.33 20.71 -22.45
N HIS A 280 -20.50 19.71 -22.75
CA HIS A 280 -20.89 18.35 -23.11
C HIS A 280 -20.82 17.35 -21.94
N CYS A 281 -20.32 17.76 -20.77
CA CYS A 281 -20.13 16.88 -19.61
C CYS A 281 -21.43 16.61 -18.83
N ILE A 282 -21.65 15.34 -18.48
CA ILE A 282 -22.64 14.88 -17.51
C ILE A 282 -21.89 14.21 -16.37
N LEU A 283 -21.97 14.78 -15.17
CA LEU A 283 -21.15 14.35 -14.03
C LEU A 283 -22.00 13.80 -12.88
N SER A 284 -21.49 12.80 -12.19
CA SER A 284 -22.13 12.26 -10.99
C SER A 284 -21.10 11.77 -9.98
N THR A 285 -21.43 11.91 -8.70
CA THR A 285 -20.69 11.30 -7.60
C THR A 285 -21.67 10.80 -6.55
N ILE A 286 -21.32 9.66 -5.93
CA ILE A 286 -22.17 9.02 -4.93
C ILE A 286 -21.98 9.64 -3.54
N GLU A 287 -20.87 10.33 -3.27
CA GLU A 287 -20.58 10.90 -1.95
C GLU A 287 -21.06 12.35 -1.87
N TYR A 288 -21.80 12.67 -0.81
CA TYR A 288 -22.54 13.92 -0.73
C TYR A 288 -21.66 15.17 -0.61
N TYR A 289 -20.59 15.13 0.19
CA TYR A 289 -19.71 16.29 0.34
C TYR A 289 -18.84 16.51 -0.90
N GLU A 290 -18.50 15.45 -1.63
CA GLU A 290 -17.92 15.54 -2.97
C GLU A 290 -18.89 16.19 -3.96
N TYR A 291 -20.17 15.80 -3.94
CA TYR A 291 -21.20 16.42 -4.78
C TYR A 291 -21.32 17.92 -4.54
N LYS A 292 -21.32 18.37 -3.26
CA LYS A 292 -21.36 19.80 -2.93
C LYS A 292 -20.19 20.57 -3.53
N VAL A 293 -18.97 20.03 -3.40
CA VAL A 293 -17.77 20.63 -4.00
C VAL A 293 -17.83 20.59 -5.52
N LEU A 294 -18.28 19.49 -6.12
CA LEU A 294 -18.42 19.35 -7.57
C LEU A 294 -19.36 20.42 -8.15
N VAL A 295 -20.52 20.62 -7.52
CA VAL A 295 -21.49 21.67 -7.90
C VAL A 295 -20.86 23.06 -7.79
N GLU A 296 -20.11 23.35 -6.72
CA GLU A 296 -19.45 24.64 -6.53
C GLU A 296 -18.32 24.90 -7.55
N VAL A 297 -17.64 23.85 -8.04
CA VAL A 297 -16.48 23.99 -8.94
C VAL A 297 -16.89 24.00 -10.42
N LEU A 298 -17.86 23.16 -10.81
CA LEU A 298 -18.21 22.88 -12.20
C LEU A 298 -19.70 23.03 -12.53
N GLY A 299 -20.59 23.24 -11.56
CA GLY A 299 -22.04 23.18 -11.76
C GLY A 299 -22.61 24.16 -12.78
N ASP A 300 -21.96 25.32 -12.97
CA ASP A 300 -22.34 26.35 -13.93
C ASP A 300 -21.73 26.14 -15.34
N LYS A 301 -20.80 25.19 -15.48
CA LYS A 301 -20.03 24.94 -16.72
C LYS A 301 -20.46 23.68 -17.45
N VAL A 302 -21.00 22.70 -16.71
CA VAL A 302 -21.31 21.38 -17.26
C VAL A 302 -22.73 21.28 -17.74
N ARG A 303 -22.99 20.32 -18.64
CA ARG A 303 -24.33 20.08 -19.18
C ARG A 303 -25.32 19.68 -18.08
N HIS A 304 -24.92 18.72 -17.25
CA HIS A 304 -25.71 18.23 -16.12
C HIS A 304 -24.79 17.74 -14.99
N ILE A 305 -25.23 17.96 -13.75
CA ILE A 305 -24.79 17.17 -12.59
C ILE A 305 -25.96 16.26 -12.19
N ILE A 306 -25.67 15.04 -11.75
CA ILE A 306 -26.67 14.09 -11.27
C ILE A 306 -26.57 13.93 -9.74
N PRO A 307 -27.64 14.27 -8.99
CA PRO A 307 -28.88 14.92 -9.44
C PRO A 307 -28.66 16.42 -9.79
N PRO A 308 -29.54 17.06 -10.59
CA PRO A 308 -29.33 18.45 -11.03
C PRO A 308 -29.43 19.49 -9.93
N THR A 309 -30.24 19.21 -8.91
CA THR A 309 -30.47 20.12 -7.79
C THR A 309 -30.51 19.33 -6.48
N GLU A 310 -30.05 19.98 -5.42
CA GLU A 310 -30.14 19.46 -4.07
C GLU A 310 -31.60 19.54 -3.56
N LYS A 311 -32.17 18.38 -3.26
CA LYS A 311 -33.50 18.20 -2.64
C LYS A 311 -33.35 17.76 -1.18
N GLU A 312 -34.43 17.88 -0.40
CA GLU A 312 -34.44 17.48 1.02
C GLU A 312 -34.05 16.01 1.24
N ASP A 313 -34.34 15.13 0.28
CA ASP A 313 -34.03 13.70 0.32
C ASP A 313 -32.78 13.31 -0.49
N THR A 314 -32.01 14.28 -0.99
CA THR A 314 -30.78 14.01 -1.76
C THR A 314 -29.71 13.35 -0.91
N PHE A 315 -29.67 13.67 0.39
CA PHE A 315 -28.76 13.05 1.33
C PHE A 315 -29.34 11.79 1.97
N SER A 316 -28.62 10.69 1.87
CA SER A 316 -28.93 9.45 2.57
C SER A 316 -27.66 8.84 3.15
N LEU A 317 -27.46 9.01 4.46
CA LEU A 317 -26.32 8.44 5.21
C LEU A 317 -24.94 8.79 4.61
N GLY A 318 -24.76 10.02 4.14
CA GLY A 318 -23.51 10.47 3.49
C GLY A 318 -23.46 10.25 1.98
N LEU A 319 -24.48 9.62 1.40
CA LEU A 319 -24.57 9.34 -0.02
C LEU A 319 -25.61 10.21 -0.71
N VAL A 320 -25.48 10.34 -2.03
CA VAL A 320 -26.40 11.04 -2.92
C VAL A 320 -27.42 10.06 -3.50
N ARG A 321 -28.71 10.27 -3.20
CA ARG A 321 -29.81 9.46 -3.75
C ARG A 321 -29.85 9.57 -5.27
N GLY A 322 -29.99 8.44 -5.96
CA GLY A 322 -30.07 8.38 -7.42
C GLY A 322 -28.74 8.62 -8.16
N ALA A 323 -27.60 8.68 -7.44
CA ALA A 323 -26.25 8.82 -8.00
C ALA A 323 -25.41 7.53 -7.92
N ASP A 324 -25.98 6.41 -7.44
CA ASP A 324 -25.29 5.12 -7.40
C ASP A 324 -25.24 4.51 -8.81
N ALA A 325 -24.09 4.65 -9.47
CA ALA A 325 -23.80 4.10 -10.81
C ALA A 325 -24.03 2.58 -10.95
N LEU A 326 -24.10 1.84 -9.83
CA LEU A 326 -24.33 0.40 -9.80
C LEU A 326 -25.80 0.00 -9.61
N SER A 327 -26.69 0.98 -9.47
CA SER A 327 -28.13 0.79 -9.27
C SER A 327 -28.90 0.74 -10.58
N GLU A 328 -30.07 0.10 -10.56
CA GLU A 328 -31.00 0.12 -11.69
C GLU A 328 -31.59 1.52 -11.94
N GLU A 329 -31.83 2.28 -10.87
CA GLU A 329 -32.32 3.66 -10.93
C GLU A 329 -31.38 4.54 -11.76
N TYR A 330 -30.07 4.44 -11.54
CA TYR A 330 -29.08 5.23 -12.25
C TYR A 330 -28.98 4.88 -13.74
N ILE A 331 -29.03 3.60 -14.09
CA ILE A 331 -29.03 3.14 -15.49
C ILE A 331 -30.25 3.69 -16.24
N ASN A 332 -31.39 3.78 -15.56
CA ASN A 332 -32.64 4.28 -16.10
C ASN A 332 -32.86 5.78 -15.84
N ASN A 333 -31.83 6.51 -15.41
CA ASN A 333 -31.95 7.93 -15.14
C ASN A 333 -32.37 8.68 -16.41
N PRO A 334 -33.51 9.42 -16.39
CA PRO A 334 -34.06 10.03 -17.60
C PRO A 334 -33.14 11.08 -18.23
N ILE A 335 -32.34 11.78 -17.41
CA ILE A 335 -31.41 12.82 -17.87
C ILE A 335 -30.28 12.20 -18.70
N ILE A 336 -29.79 11.03 -18.30
CA ILE A 336 -28.74 10.32 -19.04
C ILE A 336 -29.36 9.57 -20.24
N LYS A 337 -30.52 8.92 -20.02
CA LYS A 337 -31.19 8.09 -21.02
C LYS A 337 -31.62 8.86 -22.27
N GLN A 338 -31.98 10.14 -22.17
CA GLN A 338 -32.33 10.93 -23.36
C GLN A 338 -31.17 10.97 -24.38
N TYR A 339 -29.91 11.03 -23.92
CA TYR A 339 -28.73 11.01 -24.79
C TYR A 339 -28.37 9.58 -25.22
N ILE A 340 -28.44 8.60 -24.31
CA ILE A 340 -28.21 7.17 -24.62
C ILE A 340 -29.29 6.59 -25.54
N ASN A 341 -30.44 7.24 -25.71
CA ASN A 341 -31.47 6.77 -26.64
C ASN A 341 -31.43 7.49 -27.99
N ASP A 342 -30.65 8.57 -28.13
CA ASP A 342 -30.49 9.29 -29.38
C ASP A 342 -29.33 8.70 -30.22
N PRO A 343 -29.59 8.18 -31.43
CA PRO A 343 -28.54 7.65 -32.30
C PRO A 343 -27.61 8.74 -32.87
N ASN A 344 -28.06 10.00 -32.91
CA ASN A 344 -27.27 11.14 -33.40
C ASN A 344 -26.40 11.77 -32.30
N VAL A 345 -26.35 11.16 -31.12
CA VAL A 345 -25.47 11.56 -30.03
C VAL A 345 -24.41 10.49 -29.82
N THR A 346 -23.13 10.87 -29.89
CA THR A 346 -22.01 9.98 -29.56
C THR A 346 -21.75 9.97 -28.06
N ILE A 347 -21.55 8.79 -27.48
CA ILE A 347 -21.30 8.62 -26.04
C ILE A 347 -19.81 8.44 -25.79
N ILE A 348 -19.22 9.33 -24.99
CA ILE A 348 -17.85 9.22 -24.50
C ILE A 348 -17.92 9.02 -22.99
N LEU A 349 -17.67 7.82 -22.48
CA LEU A 349 -17.46 7.65 -21.04
C LEU A 349 -16.00 7.98 -20.71
N PHE A 350 -15.79 8.83 -19.72
CA PHE A 350 -14.46 9.20 -19.23
C PHE A 350 -14.49 9.18 -17.70
N GLU A 351 -13.81 8.19 -17.10
CA GLU A 351 -13.93 7.98 -15.65
C GLU A 351 -12.67 7.32 -15.05
N ASN A 352 -12.48 7.56 -13.74
CA ASN A 352 -11.55 6.82 -12.89
C ASN A 352 -12.35 6.07 -11.81
N PRO A 353 -12.86 4.88 -12.12
CA PRO A 353 -13.70 4.13 -11.20
C PRO A 353 -12.99 3.81 -9.88
N PRO A 354 -13.72 3.75 -8.75
CA PRO A 354 -13.13 3.42 -7.47
C PRO A 354 -12.51 2.02 -7.43
N TYR A 355 -11.31 1.94 -6.86
CA TYR A 355 -10.61 0.68 -6.66
C TYR A 355 -10.99 0.04 -5.32
N ALA A 356 -11.87 -0.96 -5.36
CA ALA A 356 -12.13 -1.83 -4.22
C ALA A 356 -12.18 -3.30 -4.62
N GLU A 357 -11.58 -4.15 -3.79
CA GLU A 357 -11.60 -5.60 -3.96
C GLU A 357 -12.15 -6.30 -2.73
N VAL A 358 -12.82 -7.43 -2.96
CA VAL A 358 -13.35 -8.28 -1.90
C VAL A 358 -12.54 -9.56 -1.85
N ASN A 359 -11.48 -9.53 -1.03
CA ASN A 359 -10.70 -10.70 -0.66
C ASN A 359 -10.91 -10.99 0.83
N GLY A 360 -11.12 -12.27 1.19
CA GLY A 360 -11.44 -12.68 2.57
C GLY A 360 -10.36 -12.32 3.60
N THR A 361 -9.17 -11.92 3.15
CA THR A 361 -8.02 -11.54 3.98
C THR A 361 -7.86 -10.04 4.23
N THR A 362 -8.56 -9.17 3.48
CA THR A 362 -8.48 -7.69 3.66
C THR A 362 -9.62 -7.12 4.52
N ARG A 363 -10.58 -7.97 4.92
CA ARG A 363 -11.79 -7.59 5.67
C ARG A 363 -11.87 -8.34 7.00
N LYS A 364 -12.34 -7.64 8.05
CA LYS A 364 -12.68 -8.30 9.33
C LYS A 364 -13.79 -9.32 9.08
N THR A 365 -13.72 -10.45 9.77
CA THR A 365 -14.76 -11.49 9.81
C THR A 365 -16.12 -10.84 10.07
N GLY A 366 -17.05 -10.98 9.11
CA GLY A 366 -18.45 -10.51 9.24
C GLY A 366 -18.84 -9.28 8.40
N SER A 367 -17.93 -8.50 7.82
CA SER A 367 -18.30 -7.33 6.99
C SER A 367 -18.56 -7.74 5.53
N LYS A 368 -19.84 -7.83 5.10
CA LYS A 368 -20.21 -8.03 3.69
C LYS A 368 -19.90 -6.77 2.86
N SER A 369 -19.40 -6.95 1.63
CA SER A 369 -19.25 -5.85 0.67
C SER A 369 -20.62 -5.42 0.16
N THR A 370 -21.00 -4.17 0.39
CA THR A 370 -22.29 -3.60 -0.05
C THR A 370 -22.44 -3.67 -1.57
N PHE A 371 -21.39 -3.37 -2.33
CA PHE A 371 -21.46 -3.35 -3.80
C PHE A 371 -21.76 -4.71 -4.45
N LYS A 372 -21.48 -5.85 -3.78
CA LYS A 372 -21.80 -7.18 -4.34
C LYS A 372 -23.29 -7.48 -4.39
N ASN A 373 -24.10 -6.71 -3.66
CA ASN A 373 -25.54 -6.80 -3.70
C ASN A 373 -26.16 -5.76 -4.65
N SER A 374 -25.33 -5.00 -5.40
CA SER A 374 -25.82 -4.04 -6.38
C SER A 374 -26.47 -4.73 -7.57
N PHE A 375 -27.34 -4.00 -8.27
CA PHE A 375 -28.00 -4.48 -9.47
C PHE A 375 -26.97 -4.89 -10.55
N ILE A 376 -25.96 -4.04 -10.79
CA ILE A 376 -24.90 -4.35 -11.76
C ILE A 376 -24.13 -5.62 -11.37
N ALA A 377 -23.82 -5.82 -10.08
CA ALA A 377 -23.13 -7.03 -9.64
C ALA A 377 -23.96 -8.30 -9.89
N GLU A 378 -25.28 -8.24 -9.65
CA GLU A 378 -26.19 -9.35 -9.94
C GLU A 378 -26.25 -9.65 -11.45
N LYS A 379 -26.36 -8.63 -12.30
CA LYS A 379 -26.41 -8.82 -13.76
C LYS A 379 -25.09 -9.31 -14.32
N MET A 380 -23.97 -8.71 -13.93
CA MET A 380 -22.64 -9.11 -14.38
C MET A 380 -22.33 -10.57 -13.99
N ALA A 381 -22.74 -11.02 -12.80
CA ALA A 381 -22.49 -12.39 -12.34
C ALA A 381 -23.17 -13.47 -13.19
N LYS A 382 -24.16 -13.12 -14.02
CA LYS A 382 -24.81 -14.04 -14.97
C LYS A 382 -23.96 -14.29 -16.22
N GLU A 383 -23.08 -13.35 -16.57
CA GLU A 383 -22.26 -13.39 -17.79
C GLU A 383 -20.77 -13.63 -17.47
N VAL A 384 -20.29 -13.15 -16.32
CA VAL A 384 -18.87 -13.15 -15.95
C VAL A 384 -18.61 -14.11 -14.79
N LYS A 385 -17.66 -15.03 -14.99
CA LYS A 385 -17.24 -16.04 -14.01
C LYS A 385 -15.89 -15.70 -13.38
N GLY A 386 -15.53 -16.41 -12.31
CA GLY A 386 -14.21 -16.29 -11.68
C GLY A 386 -14.06 -15.05 -10.80
N THR A 387 -12.83 -14.53 -10.73
CA THR A 387 -12.44 -13.44 -9.81
C THR A 387 -12.80 -12.05 -10.33
N ALA A 388 -13.05 -11.89 -11.63
CA ALA A 388 -13.38 -10.60 -12.24
C ALA A 388 -14.60 -9.92 -11.60
N LYS A 389 -15.61 -10.70 -11.16
CA LYS A 389 -16.81 -10.18 -10.48
C LYS A 389 -16.57 -9.67 -9.05
N ASN A 390 -15.37 -9.85 -8.50
CA ASN A 390 -15.05 -9.43 -7.12
C ASN A 390 -14.39 -8.04 -7.05
N GLU A 391 -14.27 -7.34 -8.19
CA GLU A 391 -13.58 -6.06 -8.30
C GLU A 391 -14.57 -4.97 -8.69
N LEU A 392 -14.58 -3.87 -7.93
CA LEU A 392 -15.51 -2.77 -8.12
C LEU A 392 -15.35 -2.09 -9.49
N GLY A 393 -14.11 -1.79 -9.89
CA GLY A 393 -13.84 -1.18 -11.20
C GLY A 393 -14.32 -2.03 -12.38
N ASN A 394 -14.37 -3.35 -12.24
CA ASN A 394 -14.90 -4.22 -13.30
C ASN A 394 -16.41 -4.08 -13.49
N LEU A 395 -17.16 -3.72 -12.43
CA LEU A 395 -18.59 -3.44 -12.55
C LEU A 395 -18.83 -2.19 -13.39
N PHE A 396 -18.00 -1.16 -13.22
CA PHE A 396 -18.03 0.05 -14.04
C PHE A 396 -17.66 -0.27 -15.50
N ILE A 397 -16.56 -0.99 -15.72
CA ILE A 397 -16.11 -1.35 -17.08
C ILE A 397 -17.16 -2.22 -17.80
N TRP A 398 -17.67 -3.26 -17.15
CA TRP A 398 -18.69 -4.13 -17.75
C TRP A 398 -19.98 -3.36 -18.05
N SER A 399 -20.47 -2.56 -17.10
CA SER A 399 -21.71 -1.81 -17.28
C SER A 399 -21.61 -0.73 -18.36
N ALA A 400 -20.44 -0.09 -18.53
CA ALA A 400 -20.18 0.88 -19.60
C ALA A 400 -20.52 0.29 -20.99
N PHE A 401 -19.92 -0.86 -21.32
CA PHE A 401 -20.19 -1.55 -22.59
C PHE A 401 -21.58 -2.20 -22.66
N LYS A 402 -22.17 -2.57 -21.52
CA LYS A 402 -23.47 -3.25 -21.49
C LYS A 402 -24.65 -2.30 -21.69
N TYR A 403 -24.59 -1.10 -21.09
CA TYR A 403 -25.76 -0.22 -20.93
C TYR A 403 -25.60 1.17 -21.53
N TYR A 404 -24.38 1.61 -21.85
CA TYR A 404 -24.12 3.01 -22.26
C TYR A 404 -23.59 3.11 -23.70
N LEU A 405 -22.58 2.32 -24.05
CA LEU A 405 -22.02 2.33 -25.41
C LEU A 405 -22.85 1.45 -26.35
N ARG A 406 -23.14 1.94 -27.55
CA ARG A 406 -24.14 1.37 -28.47
C ARG A 406 -23.62 1.25 -29.90
N GLN A 407 -22.70 2.13 -30.30
CA GLN A 407 -22.25 2.26 -31.69
C GLN A 407 -20.75 2.49 -31.80
N THR A 408 -20.19 2.27 -32.99
CA THR A 408 -18.74 2.23 -33.26
C THR A 408 -18.01 3.54 -32.95
N THR A 409 -18.73 4.67 -32.97
CA THR A 409 -18.22 6.00 -32.61
C THR A 409 -18.14 6.21 -31.11
N ASP A 410 -18.96 5.50 -30.33
CA ASP A 410 -18.94 5.56 -28.87
C ASP A 410 -17.60 5.04 -28.34
N SER A 411 -17.16 5.65 -27.24
CA SER A 411 -15.81 5.52 -26.72
C SER A 411 -15.82 5.40 -25.20
N TYR A 412 -14.88 4.63 -24.67
CA TYR A 412 -14.68 4.51 -23.22
C TYR A 412 -13.23 4.75 -22.86
N ILE A 413 -12.99 5.77 -22.06
CA ILE A 413 -11.69 6.18 -21.53
C ILE A 413 -11.70 5.87 -20.04
N VAL A 414 -10.94 4.86 -19.63
CA VAL A 414 -11.00 4.35 -18.25
C VAL A 414 -9.64 4.22 -17.61
N TYR A 415 -9.52 4.70 -16.38
CA TYR A 415 -8.41 4.34 -15.50
C TYR A 415 -8.68 3.02 -14.80
N SER A 416 -7.77 2.04 -14.92
CA SER A 416 -7.88 0.78 -14.19
C SER A 416 -6.56 0.00 -14.18
N PRO A 417 -6.29 -0.82 -13.15
CA PRO A 417 -5.28 -1.88 -13.24
C PRO A 417 -5.57 -2.78 -14.44
N ILE A 418 -4.58 -3.02 -15.31
CA ILE A 418 -4.79 -3.65 -16.63
C ILE A 418 -5.27 -5.11 -16.59
N LYS A 419 -5.40 -5.72 -15.41
CA LYS A 419 -5.82 -7.11 -15.22
C LYS A 419 -7.20 -7.44 -15.77
N TYR A 420 -8.12 -6.47 -15.84
CA TYR A 420 -9.46 -6.66 -16.41
C TYR A 420 -9.40 -7.15 -17.85
N TRP A 421 -8.44 -6.62 -18.63
CA TRP A 421 -8.18 -7.05 -20.01
C TRP A 421 -7.13 -8.16 -20.07
N LYS A 422 -6.00 -8.01 -19.35
CA LYS A 422 -4.83 -8.90 -19.46
C LYS A 422 -5.09 -10.34 -19.02
N SER A 423 -5.72 -10.55 -17.85
CA SER A 423 -5.83 -11.89 -17.23
C SER A 423 -7.25 -12.33 -16.94
N GLN A 424 -8.18 -11.38 -16.91
CA GLN A 424 -9.59 -11.63 -16.64
C GLN A 424 -10.44 -11.72 -17.91
N HIS A 425 -9.93 -11.17 -19.03
CA HIS A 425 -10.62 -11.16 -20.33
C HIS A 425 -12.05 -10.60 -20.23
N LEU A 426 -12.24 -9.56 -19.41
CA LEU A 426 -13.55 -8.96 -19.14
C LEU A 426 -14.18 -8.36 -20.40
N ILE A 427 -13.34 -7.80 -21.27
CA ILE A 427 -13.73 -7.18 -22.54
C ILE A 427 -12.78 -7.63 -23.66
N ASN A 428 -13.30 -7.68 -24.88
CA ASN A 428 -12.53 -7.86 -26.12
C ASN A 428 -12.86 -6.74 -27.09
N LYS A 429 -12.55 -5.51 -26.67
CA LYS A 429 -12.90 -4.28 -27.38
C LYS A 429 -11.68 -3.75 -28.11
N ARG A 430 -11.89 -3.05 -29.22
CA ARG A 430 -10.81 -2.47 -30.02
C ARG A 430 -10.08 -1.38 -29.23
N PHE A 431 -8.77 -1.61 -29.09
CA PHE A 431 -7.83 -0.68 -28.48
C PHE A 431 -7.52 0.43 -29.47
N ILE A 432 -7.64 1.69 -29.05
CA ILE A 432 -7.29 2.84 -29.90
C ILE A 432 -5.95 3.43 -29.46
N ASN A 433 -5.85 3.78 -28.17
CA ASN A 433 -4.66 4.39 -27.59
C ASN A 433 -4.72 4.26 -26.05
N GLY A 434 -3.59 4.42 -25.38
CA GLY A 434 -3.55 4.36 -23.93
C GLY A 434 -2.25 4.84 -23.30
N PHE A 435 -2.37 5.18 -22.03
CA PHE A 435 -1.29 5.65 -21.18
C PHE A 435 -1.08 4.72 -19.99
N ALA A 436 0.17 4.61 -19.57
CA ALA A 436 0.60 3.94 -18.36
C ALA A 436 1.06 5.02 -17.36
N PHE A 437 0.46 5.03 -16.17
CA PHE A 437 0.74 5.98 -15.10
C PHE A 437 1.21 5.29 -13.83
N ASN A 438 2.02 5.99 -13.03
CA ASN A 438 2.45 5.51 -11.73
C ASN A 438 1.36 5.76 -10.67
N ARG A 439 0.84 4.67 -10.08
CA ARG A 439 -0.21 4.68 -9.08
C ARG A 439 0.15 5.49 -7.84
N ARG A 440 1.42 5.65 -7.48
CA ARG A 440 1.83 6.36 -6.24
C ARG A 440 1.22 7.77 -6.10
N TYR A 441 0.92 8.43 -7.22
CA TYR A 441 0.37 9.78 -7.21
C TYR A 441 -1.14 9.79 -6.92
N PHE A 442 -1.85 8.67 -7.06
CA PHE A 442 -3.26 8.51 -6.73
C PHE A 442 -3.47 8.28 -5.22
N HIS A 443 -2.84 9.10 -4.37
CA HIS A 443 -2.94 9.02 -2.91
C HIS A 443 -2.54 7.67 -2.29
N THR A 444 -1.52 7.00 -2.85
CA THR A 444 -1.02 5.73 -2.31
C THR A 444 0.49 5.69 -2.25
N ASN A 445 1.05 4.95 -1.30
CA ASN A 445 2.51 4.79 -1.17
C ASN A 445 3.05 3.62 -2.01
N ILE A 446 2.27 3.11 -2.96
CA ILE A 446 2.61 1.93 -3.76
C ILE A 446 2.90 2.35 -5.20
N ASP A 447 4.14 2.17 -5.62
CA ASP A 447 4.53 2.18 -7.04
C ASP A 447 3.92 0.98 -7.76
N ALA A 448 3.00 1.25 -8.69
CA ALA A 448 2.34 0.25 -9.52
C ALA A 448 1.81 0.87 -10.82
N LEU A 449 1.59 0.05 -11.84
CA LEU A 449 0.94 0.49 -13.07
C LEU A 449 -0.56 0.71 -12.84
N VAL A 450 -1.06 1.87 -13.25
CA VAL A 450 -2.47 2.07 -13.62
C VAL A 450 -2.51 2.46 -15.08
N SER A 451 -3.39 1.81 -15.85
CA SER A 451 -3.59 2.15 -17.26
C SER A 451 -4.74 3.15 -17.39
N CYS A 452 -4.63 4.10 -18.31
CA CYS A 452 -5.74 4.92 -18.82
C CYS A 452 -5.90 4.61 -20.30
N ILE A 453 -6.99 3.95 -20.69
CA ILE A 453 -7.13 3.40 -22.05
C ILE A 453 -8.40 3.90 -22.71
N LEU A 454 -8.26 4.31 -23.97
CA LEU A 454 -9.35 4.59 -24.90
C LEU A 454 -9.71 3.33 -25.70
N TRP A 455 -10.89 2.79 -25.41
CA TRP A 455 -11.53 1.69 -26.12
C TRP A 455 -12.66 2.20 -27.02
N SER A 456 -12.84 1.62 -28.20
CA SER A 456 -14.11 1.76 -28.95
C SER A 456 -15.12 0.69 -28.55
N PHE A 457 -16.38 0.91 -28.92
CA PHE A 457 -17.43 -0.11 -28.81
C PHE A 457 -17.17 -1.38 -29.64
N ASP A 458 -16.45 -1.28 -30.76
CA ASP A 458 -16.15 -2.41 -31.66
C ASP A 458 -15.41 -3.53 -30.92
N ASP A 459 -15.75 -4.77 -31.23
CA ASP A 459 -15.02 -5.93 -30.73
C ASP A 459 -13.74 -6.15 -31.54
N GLU A 460 -12.65 -6.48 -30.85
CA GLU A 460 -11.38 -6.87 -31.45
C GLU A 460 -10.61 -7.77 -30.50
N ASN A 461 -10.12 -8.89 -31.03
CA ASN A 461 -9.32 -9.83 -30.28
C ASN A 461 -7.84 -9.55 -30.56
N VAL A 462 -7.24 -8.73 -29.71
CA VAL A 462 -5.79 -8.52 -29.67
C VAL A 462 -5.18 -9.22 -28.45
N ASP A 463 -3.96 -9.73 -28.62
CA ASP A 463 -3.16 -10.40 -27.58
C ASP A 463 -2.15 -9.46 -26.91
N ASP A 464 -1.87 -8.32 -27.54
CA ASP A 464 -0.97 -7.31 -27.03
C ASP A 464 -1.53 -5.90 -27.29
N ILE A 465 -1.16 -4.98 -26.41
CA ILE A 465 -1.40 -3.54 -26.56
C ILE A 465 -0.15 -2.78 -26.13
N ILE A 466 -0.01 -1.55 -26.64
CA ILE A 466 1.11 -0.68 -26.32
C ILE A 466 0.60 0.57 -25.61
N LEU A 467 1.11 0.82 -24.41
CA LEU A 467 0.82 2.02 -23.62
C LEU A 467 2.02 2.96 -23.65
N ASN A 468 1.77 4.28 -23.75
CA ASN A 468 2.83 5.27 -23.56
C ASN A 468 2.99 5.55 -22.06
N LYS A 469 4.20 5.43 -21.53
CA LYS A 469 4.51 5.58 -20.11
C LYS A 469 4.71 7.05 -19.76
N TYR A 470 3.99 7.50 -18.75
CA TYR A 470 4.17 8.81 -18.17
C TYR A 470 4.28 8.70 -16.65
N ASN A 471 5.28 9.38 -16.10
CA ASN A 471 5.52 9.48 -14.68
C ASN A 471 5.47 10.95 -14.25
N ILE A 472 5.45 11.23 -12.94
CA ILE A 472 5.52 12.60 -12.41
C ILE A 472 6.87 12.78 -11.72
N ASP A 473 7.56 13.86 -12.03
CA ASP A 473 8.78 14.30 -11.36
C ASP A 473 8.74 15.83 -11.20
N ASN A 474 9.02 16.32 -9.99
CA ASN A 474 8.89 17.75 -9.63
C ASN A 474 7.57 18.40 -10.13
N ASP A 475 6.45 17.71 -9.92
CA ASP A 475 5.10 18.09 -10.36
C ASP A 475 4.89 18.23 -11.88
N GLU A 476 5.86 17.81 -12.70
CA GLU A 476 5.76 17.77 -14.16
C GLU A 476 5.60 16.35 -14.68
N ILE A 477 4.96 16.21 -15.84
CA ILE A 477 4.77 14.92 -16.50
C ILE A 477 5.96 14.58 -17.40
N ILE A 478 6.55 13.41 -17.19
CA ILE A 478 7.70 12.92 -17.96
C ILE A 478 7.29 11.71 -18.79
N HIS A 479 7.62 11.72 -20.08
CA HIS A 479 7.47 10.56 -20.96
C HIS A 479 8.64 9.59 -20.81
N GLU A 480 8.36 8.36 -20.37
CA GLU A 480 9.39 7.31 -20.13
C GLU A 480 9.44 6.25 -21.24
N GLY A 481 8.81 6.50 -22.40
CA GLY A 481 8.77 5.58 -23.55
C GLY A 481 7.54 4.67 -23.58
N LYS A 482 7.62 3.56 -24.31
CA LYS A 482 6.48 2.65 -24.53
C LYS A 482 6.53 1.41 -23.63
N LEU A 483 5.36 0.84 -23.33
CA LEU A 483 5.17 -0.38 -22.54
C LEU A 483 4.25 -1.33 -23.28
N GLU A 484 4.78 -2.48 -23.69
CA GLU A 484 3.99 -3.58 -24.25
C GLU A 484 3.32 -4.35 -23.11
N ILE A 485 2.01 -4.61 -23.24
CA ILE A 485 1.23 -5.43 -22.31
C ILE A 485 0.67 -6.62 -23.09
N LYS A 486 1.00 -7.83 -22.65
CA LYS A 486 0.52 -9.08 -23.26
C LYS A 486 -0.56 -9.75 -22.43
N LYS A 487 -1.59 -10.32 -23.07
CA LYS A 487 -2.60 -11.17 -22.44
C LYS A 487 -2.00 -12.45 -21.87
N ILE A 488 -2.72 -13.01 -20.89
CA ILE A 488 -2.42 -14.29 -20.25
C ILE A 488 -3.58 -15.23 -20.48
N HIS A 489 -3.29 -16.39 -21.06
CA HIS A 489 -4.32 -17.36 -21.45
C HIS A 489 -4.44 -18.55 -20.50
N SER A 490 -3.39 -18.81 -19.71
CA SER A 490 -3.33 -19.99 -18.85
C SER A 490 -2.71 -19.72 -17.48
N LYS A 491 -3.13 -20.53 -16.49
CA LYS A 491 -2.73 -20.43 -15.08
C LYS A 491 -1.83 -21.60 -14.68
N TYR A 492 -0.98 -21.41 -13.67
CA TYR A 492 -0.12 -22.48 -13.13
C TYR A 492 -0.90 -23.74 -12.72
N SER A 493 -2.06 -23.59 -12.10
CA SER A 493 -2.92 -24.73 -11.68
C SER A 493 -3.39 -25.62 -12.83
N ASN A 494 -3.40 -25.09 -14.05
CA ASN A 494 -3.85 -25.81 -15.23
C ASN A 494 -2.73 -26.70 -15.77
N ASN A 495 -1.49 -26.19 -15.80
CA ASN A 495 -0.39 -26.80 -16.55
C ASN A 495 0.76 -27.35 -15.69
N TYR A 496 0.99 -26.84 -14.47
CA TYR A 496 2.21 -27.17 -13.70
C TYR A 496 1.97 -27.95 -12.41
N PHE A 497 0.79 -27.86 -11.81
CA PHE A 497 0.50 -28.52 -10.53
C PHE A 497 0.55 -30.04 -10.68
N ASP A 498 1.28 -30.71 -9.79
CA ASP A 498 1.29 -32.17 -9.73
C ASP A 498 -0.02 -32.68 -9.12
N LYS A 499 -0.71 -33.54 -9.86
CA LYS A 499 -2.01 -34.14 -9.50
C LYS A 499 -1.92 -35.66 -9.33
N ARG A 500 -0.71 -36.24 -9.42
CA ARG A 500 -0.47 -37.67 -9.24
C ARG A 500 -0.86 -38.12 -7.83
N LYS A 501 -1.31 -39.36 -7.72
CA LYS A 501 -1.60 -40.05 -6.47
C LYS A 501 -0.80 -41.34 -6.44
N PHE A 502 -0.36 -41.72 -5.25
CA PHE A 502 0.39 -42.96 -5.02
C PHE A 502 -0.36 -43.83 -4.02
N GLU A 503 -0.18 -45.16 -4.11
CA GLU A 503 -0.87 -46.11 -3.22
C GLU A 503 -0.49 -45.93 -1.75
N ASN A 504 0.74 -45.47 -1.49
CA ASN A 504 1.26 -45.17 -0.16
C ASN A 504 0.97 -43.74 0.32
N ASP A 505 0.08 -42.99 -0.36
CA ASP A 505 -0.44 -41.72 0.15
C ASP A 505 -1.45 -41.97 1.29
N VAL A 506 -1.03 -41.73 2.52
CA VAL A 506 -1.86 -41.88 3.73
C VAL A 506 -2.38 -40.53 4.24
N LEU A 507 -3.54 -40.53 4.92
CA LEU A 507 -4.26 -39.30 5.34
C LEU A 507 -4.07 -38.93 6.82
N ASP A 508 -3.00 -39.43 7.44
CA ASP A 508 -2.64 -39.24 8.85
C ASP A 508 -1.43 -38.31 9.03
N GLY A 509 -1.14 -37.46 8.04
CA GLY A 509 -0.10 -36.45 8.13
C GLY A 509 -0.54 -35.20 8.90
N ILE A 510 0.28 -34.15 8.82
CA ILE A 510 0.00 -32.84 9.43
C ILE A 510 -0.37 -31.78 8.39
N ALA A 511 -0.86 -30.63 8.86
CA ALA A 511 -0.98 -29.41 8.05
C ALA A 511 -0.11 -28.30 8.64
N CYS A 512 0.38 -27.39 7.80
CA CYS A 512 1.22 -26.27 8.21
C CYS A 512 0.48 -24.92 8.13
N ASP A 513 0.85 -23.99 8.99
CA ASP A 513 0.51 -22.57 8.84
C ASP A 513 1.35 -21.89 7.74
N LEU A 514 1.07 -20.61 7.48
CA LEU A 514 1.83 -19.80 6.50
C LEU A 514 3.32 -19.72 6.84
N THR A 515 3.66 -19.80 8.14
CA THR A 515 5.04 -19.78 8.64
C THR A 515 5.72 -21.15 8.53
N GLY A 516 5.03 -22.20 8.07
CA GLY A 516 5.61 -23.54 7.93
C GLY A 516 5.70 -24.37 9.21
N ILE A 517 5.30 -23.82 10.37
CA ILE A 517 5.07 -24.61 11.59
C ILE A 517 3.77 -25.41 11.46
N GLU A 518 3.60 -26.44 12.28
CA GLU A 518 2.35 -27.20 12.35
C GLU A 518 1.17 -26.33 12.79
N SER A 519 0.08 -26.39 12.01
CA SER A 519 -1.12 -25.58 12.23
C SER A 519 -1.89 -26.05 13.47
N GLN A 520 -2.05 -25.15 14.43
CA GLN A 520 -2.88 -25.36 15.64
C GLN A 520 -4.37 -25.00 15.44
N LYS A 521 -4.79 -24.75 14.19
CA LYS A 521 -6.18 -24.41 13.87
C LYS A 521 -7.09 -25.62 14.04
N SER A 522 -8.38 -25.35 14.30
CA SER A 522 -9.40 -26.37 14.34
C SER A 522 -9.53 -27.10 12.99
N GLU A 523 -9.89 -28.39 13.01
CA GLU A 523 -10.04 -29.21 11.80
C GLU A 523 -11.00 -28.59 10.78
N LYS A 524 -12.06 -27.91 11.23
CA LYS A 524 -12.99 -27.19 10.34
C LYS A 524 -12.32 -26.07 9.52
N SER A 525 -11.20 -25.55 10.00
CA SER A 525 -10.43 -24.49 9.33
C SER A 525 -9.35 -25.04 8.40
N ILE A 526 -9.00 -26.32 8.53
CA ILE A 526 -8.01 -27.00 7.69
C ILE A 526 -8.73 -27.54 6.45
N ARG A 527 -8.42 -26.96 5.28
CA ARG A 527 -9.00 -27.32 3.98
C ARG A 527 -8.11 -28.25 3.17
N VAL A 528 -6.82 -28.28 3.46
CA VAL A 528 -5.88 -29.18 2.79
C VAL A 528 -6.07 -30.61 3.29
N LYS A 529 -5.90 -31.58 2.40
CA LYS A 529 -5.81 -32.99 2.80
C LYS A 529 -4.44 -33.22 3.42
N LYS A 530 -4.39 -33.76 4.63
CA LYS A 530 -3.16 -34.05 5.38
C LYS A 530 -2.49 -35.33 4.84
N ILE A 531 -1.95 -35.25 3.62
CA ILE A 531 -1.31 -36.38 2.96
C ILE A 531 0.12 -36.53 3.49
N PHE A 532 0.49 -37.73 3.90
CA PHE A 532 1.86 -38.13 4.16
C PHE A 532 2.31 -39.21 3.18
N ASN A 533 3.56 -39.11 2.73
CA ASN A 533 4.27 -40.09 1.92
C ASN A 533 5.78 -39.75 2.00
N GLU A 534 6.65 -40.75 2.04
CA GLU A 534 8.11 -40.55 2.09
C GLU A 534 8.65 -39.76 0.89
N ASN A 535 8.00 -39.84 -0.26
CA ASN A 535 8.39 -39.07 -1.43
C ASN A 535 7.84 -37.64 -1.45
N ILE A 536 6.99 -37.23 -0.49
CA ILE A 536 6.55 -35.83 -0.34
C ILE A 536 7.61 -35.08 0.44
N ILE A 537 8.15 -34.03 -0.18
CA ILE A 537 9.22 -33.23 0.42
C ILE A 537 8.74 -31.85 0.85
N GLY A 538 7.54 -31.45 0.43
CA GLY A 538 6.98 -30.14 0.69
C GLY A 538 5.64 -29.91 0.02
N TYR A 539 5.15 -28.69 0.10
CA TYR A 539 3.91 -28.22 -0.50
C TYR A 539 4.12 -26.81 -1.06
N LEU A 540 3.88 -26.65 -2.36
CA LEU A 540 4.08 -25.39 -3.07
C LEU A 540 2.73 -24.73 -3.35
N VAL A 541 2.57 -23.50 -2.87
CA VAL A 541 1.47 -22.61 -3.22
C VAL A 541 2.02 -21.51 -4.12
N ALA A 542 1.41 -21.33 -5.29
CA ALA A 542 1.65 -20.21 -6.20
C ALA A 542 0.32 -19.82 -6.87
N ASN A 543 -0.61 -19.35 -6.04
CA ASN A 543 -2.00 -19.06 -6.40
C ASN A 543 -2.12 -17.75 -7.17
N GLY A 544 -2.97 -17.72 -8.18
CA GLY A 544 -3.39 -16.50 -8.87
C GLY A 544 -2.37 -16.00 -9.88
N THR A 545 -2.82 -15.13 -10.78
CA THR A 545 -1.96 -14.52 -11.82
C THR A 545 -1.30 -13.25 -11.29
N SER A 546 -2.00 -12.44 -10.49
CA SER A 546 -1.45 -11.20 -9.91
C SER A 546 -0.51 -11.47 -8.72
N PHE A 547 0.15 -10.40 -8.31
CA PHE A 547 1.02 -10.34 -7.14
C PHE A 547 0.37 -9.59 -5.97
N ASP A 548 -0.95 -9.65 -5.85
CA ASP A 548 -1.66 -9.09 -4.71
C ASP A 548 -1.33 -9.94 -3.48
N ASN A 549 -0.81 -9.33 -2.41
CA ASN A 549 -0.33 -10.03 -1.20
C ASN A 549 0.53 -11.26 -1.55
N PRO A 550 1.70 -11.07 -2.20
CA PRO A 550 2.48 -12.18 -2.77
C PRO A 550 2.91 -13.21 -1.72
N ASP A 551 3.20 -12.77 -0.49
CA ASP A 551 3.65 -13.62 0.62
C ASP A 551 2.51 -14.47 1.22
N LEU A 552 1.25 -14.05 1.01
CA LEU A 552 0.07 -14.84 1.38
C LEU A 552 -0.29 -15.84 0.27
N ASN A 553 -0.19 -15.40 -0.98
CA ASN A 553 -0.64 -16.16 -2.16
C ASN A 553 0.46 -17.04 -2.77
N SER A 554 1.65 -17.02 -2.19
CA SER A 554 2.76 -17.90 -2.54
C SER A 554 3.48 -18.37 -1.29
N GLY A 555 3.91 -19.62 -1.26
CA GLY A 555 4.64 -20.18 -0.14
C GLY A 555 5.11 -21.59 -0.41
N LEU A 556 6.11 -22.01 0.34
CA LEU A 556 6.72 -23.32 0.27
C LEU A 556 6.84 -23.86 1.70
N THR A 557 6.07 -24.88 2.05
CA THR A 557 6.01 -25.46 3.40
C THR A 557 6.40 -26.94 3.37
N ILE A 558 6.80 -27.52 4.51
CA ILE A 558 7.25 -28.92 4.55
C ILE A 558 6.10 -29.93 4.40
N SER A 559 4.87 -29.53 4.74
CA SER A 559 3.63 -30.28 4.52
C SER A 559 2.53 -29.36 3.98
N GLY A 560 1.34 -29.92 3.71
CA GLY A 560 0.18 -29.21 3.18
C GLY A 560 -0.17 -27.96 3.98
N ARG A 561 -0.25 -26.80 3.32
CA ARG A 561 -0.66 -25.54 3.96
C ARG A 561 -2.14 -25.58 4.32
N TYR A 562 -2.53 -25.20 5.53
CA TYR A 562 -3.88 -25.41 6.08
C TYR A 562 -5.01 -24.95 5.15
N ASP A 563 -4.81 -23.86 4.41
CA ASP A 563 -5.82 -23.27 3.53
C ASP A 563 -5.82 -23.87 2.11
N GLY A 564 -4.89 -24.76 1.78
CA GLY A 564 -4.75 -25.45 0.49
C GLY A 564 -4.17 -24.56 -0.63
N ASN A 565 -4.83 -24.59 -1.80
CA ASN A 565 -4.50 -23.79 -3.00
C ASN A 565 -3.15 -24.08 -3.68
N GLY A 566 -2.44 -25.11 -3.26
CA GLY A 566 -1.19 -25.58 -3.85
C GLY A 566 -1.25 -27.06 -4.21
N PHE A 567 -0.06 -27.67 -4.29
CA PHE A 567 0.11 -29.10 -4.53
C PHE A 567 1.35 -29.63 -3.79
N PHE A 568 1.35 -30.93 -3.51
CA PHE A 568 2.48 -31.60 -2.85
C PHE A 568 3.66 -31.72 -3.81
N LEU A 569 4.84 -31.31 -3.37
CA LEU A 569 6.10 -31.51 -4.08
C LEU A 569 6.61 -32.92 -3.81
N ARG A 570 6.94 -33.63 -4.89
CA ARG A 570 7.48 -34.99 -4.83
C ARG A 570 8.98 -34.98 -5.14
N SER A 571 9.72 -35.87 -4.50
CA SER A 571 11.19 -35.95 -4.60
C SER A 571 11.70 -36.23 -6.01
N ASP A 572 10.88 -36.84 -6.88
CA ASP A 572 11.23 -37.20 -8.25
C ASP A 572 11.11 -36.03 -9.24
N ASN A 573 10.24 -35.05 -8.98
CA ASN A 573 9.96 -33.95 -9.92
C ASN A 573 9.96 -32.54 -9.31
N PHE A 574 10.31 -32.36 -8.04
CA PHE A 574 10.22 -31.03 -7.42
C PHE A 574 11.01 -29.94 -8.17
N LEU A 575 12.13 -30.30 -8.81
CA LEU A 575 13.02 -29.37 -9.49
C LEU A 575 12.32 -28.62 -10.63
N GLU A 576 11.50 -29.31 -11.44
CA GLU A 576 10.71 -28.68 -12.51
C GLU A 576 9.56 -27.79 -11.97
N LYS A 577 9.24 -27.87 -10.68
CA LYS A 577 8.16 -27.11 -10.04
C LYS A 577 8.65 -25.81 -9.38
N LEU A 578 9.91 -25.75 -8.96
CA LEU A 578 10.51 -24.58 -8.31
C LEU A 578 10.43 -23.26 -9.11
N PRO A 579 10.43 -23.24 -10.46
CA PRO A 579 10.22 -21.99 -11.21
C PRO A 579 8.93 -21.24 -10.82
N MET A 580 7.86 -21.94 -10.41
CA MET A 580 6.63 -21.28 -9.93
C MET A 580 6.85 -20.48 -8.65
N PHE A 581 7.62 -21.03 -7.71
CA PHE A 581 7.98 -20.35 -6.47
C PHE A 581 8.89 -19.15 -6.77
N ALA A 582 9.91 -19.33 -7.61
CA ALA A 582 10.79 -18.24 -8.02
C ALA A 582 10.05 -17.10 -8.73
N ALA A 583 9.11 -17.42 -9.62
CA ALA A 583 8.26 -16.42 -10.28
C ALA A 583 7.45 -15.59 -9.29
N SER A 584 6.97 -16.19 -8.19
CA SER A 584 6.19 -15.48 -7.18
C SER A 584 6.95 -14.34 -6.48
N ARG A 585 8.29 -14.33 -6.58
CA ARG A 585 9.16 -13.36 -5.91
C ARG A 585 9.47 -12.11 -6.71
N TYR A 586 9.01 -12.05 -7.96
CA TYR A 586 9.39 -11.00 -8.90
C TYR A 586 9.20 -9.58 -8.35
N ILE A 587 8.00 -9.23 -7.91
CA ILE A 587 7.68 -7.88 -7.43
C ILE A 587 8.31 -7.50 -6.08
N THR A 588 8.86 -8.48 -5.36
CA THR A 588 9.60 -8.23 -4.11
C THR A 588 10.96 -7.66 -4.43
N TYR A 589 11.61 -8.20 -5.47
CA TYR A 589 12.94 -7.83 -5.91
C TYR A 589 12.94 -6.74 -6.99
N ASN A 590 11.91 -6.68 -7.84
CA ASN A 590 11.69 -5.62 -8.82
C ASN A 590 10.48 -4.76 -8.44
N ARG A 591 10.74 -3.57 -7.91
CA ARG A 591 9.73 -2.62 -7.42
C ARG A 591 9.47 -1.46 -8.37
N HIS A 592 10.01 -1.50 -9.59
CA HIS A 592 9.75 -0.44 -10.55
C HIS A 592 8.24 -0.35 -10.86
N TRP A 593 7.71 0.86 -10.96
CA TRP A 593 6.26 1.11 -10.99
C TRP A 593 5.57 0.41 -12.16
N THR A 594 6.25 0.28 -13.31
CA THR A 594 5.72 -0.41 -14.51
C THR A 594 5.63 -1.94 -14.38
N GLN A 595 6.12 -2.51 -13.29
CA GLN A 595 6.22 -3.96 -13.10
C GLN A 595 5.01 -4.49 -12.35
N ARG A 596 4.72 -3.91 -11.17
CA ARG A 596 3.55 -4.28 -10.37
C ARG A 596 2.27 -3.94 -11.13
N ALA A 597 1.30 -4.85 -11.10
CA ALA A 597 0.04 -4.83 -11.86
C ALA A 597 0.16 -5.05 -13.39
N ASN A 598 1.37 -4.95 -13.97
CA ASN A 598 1.63 -5.33 -15.35
C ASN A 598 2.07 -6.80 -15.46
N ILE A 599 3.25 -7.11 -14.90
CA ILE A 599 3.83 -8.44 -14.95
C ILE A 599 3.03 -9.34 -14.02
N MET A 600 2.66 -10.51 -14.54
CA MET A 600 1.83 -11.49 -13.85
C MET A 600 2.39 -12.89 -14.06
N LYS A 601 2.02 -13.82 -13.18
CA LYS A 601 2.31 -15.25 -13.33
C LYS A 601 1.47 -15.82 -14.47
N SER A 602 2.11 -16.51 -15.39
CA SER A 602 1.48 -17.12 -16.57
C SER A 602 1.96 -18.55 -16.78
N ALA A 603 1.12 -19.41 -17.36
CA ALA A 603 1.52 -20.74 -17.78
C ALA A 603 1.58 -20.89 -19.31
N ASP A 604 1.57 -19.78 -20.05
CA ASP A 604 1.44 -19.79 -21.51
C ASP A 604 2.65 -20.44 -22.20
N GLY A 605 3.83 -20.39 -21.56
CA GLY A 605 5.05 -21.03 -22.04
C GLY A 605 5.24 -22.48 -21.60
N ALA A 606 4.23 -23.12 -21.00
CA ALA A 606 4.35 -24.47 -20.43
C ALA A 606 4.83 -25.52 -21.43
N THR A 607 4.28 -25.54 -22.65
CA THR A 607 4.71 -26.48 -23.70
C THR A 607 6.20 -26.34 -24.00
N LYS A 608 6.67 -25.11 -24.21
CA LYS A 608 8.09 -24.80 -24.48
C LYS A 608 8.99 -25.20 -23.30
N PHE A 609 8.51 -25.02 -22.06
CA PHE A 609 9.24 -25.42 -20.86
C PHE A 609 9.40 -26.94 -20.76
N PHE A 610 8.31 -27.70 -20.93
CA PHE A 610 8.34 -29.17 -20.86
C PHE A 610 9.17 -29.79 -21.99
N GLU A 611 9.09 -29.26 -23.21
CA GLU A 611 9.97 -29.70 -24.31
C GLU A 611 11.46 -29.47 -23.99
N ALA A 612 11.79 -28.35 -23.35
CA ALA A 612 13.16 -28.05 -22.94
C ALA A 612 13.65 -28.94 -21.79
N LEU A 613 12.72 -29.32 -20.91
CA LEU A 613 12.97 -30.27 -19.82
C LEU A 613 13.28 -31.67 -20.35
N GLU A 614 12.47 -32.18 -21.28
CA GLU A 614 12.67 -33.48 -21.93
C GLU A 614 14.01 -33.56 -22.68
N LYS A 615 14.41 -32.46 -23.33
CA LYS A 615 15.71 -32.34 -24.02
C LYS A 615 16.90 -32.20 -23.06
N GLY A 616 16.67 -31.95 -21.77
CA GLY A 616 17.72 -31.75 -20.78
C GLY A 616 18.46 -30.40 -20.85
N ASN A 617 17.99 -29.47 -21.69
CA ASN A 617 18.70 -28.23 -22.04
C ASN A 617 18.62 -27.13 -20.97
N ILE A 618 17.84 -27.34 -19.90
CA ILE A 618 17.60 -26.33 -18.85
C ILE A 618 18.08 -26.78 -17.46
N LYS A 619 18.86 -27.86 -17.40
CA LYS A 619 19.25 -28.47 -16.14
C LYS A 619 20.03 -27.51 -15.25
N GLN A 620 20.97 -26.75 -15.81
CA GLN A 620 21.76 -25.79 -15.03
C GLN A 620 20.89 -24.64 -14.51
N GLU A 621 19.96 -24.12 -15.31
CA GLU A 621 19.02 -23.08 -14.90
C GLU A 621 18.10 -23.56 -13.76
N LEU A 622 17.64 -24.80 -13.82
CA LEU A 622 16.87 -25.38 -12.72
C LEU A 622 17.70 -25.55 -11.44
N LEU A 623 18.97 -25.94 -11.54
CA LEU A 623 19.87 -25.99 -10.38
C LEU A 623 20.17 -24.60 -9.81
N ARG A 624 20.26 -23.57 -10.65
CA ARG A 624 20.35 -22.17 -10.21
C ARG A 624 19.09 -21.73 -9.46
N ILE A 625 17.91 -22.12 -9.94
CA ILE A 625 16.63 -21.89 -9.25
C ILE A 625 16.57 -22.63 -7.92
N LEU A 626 17.10 -23.86 -7.85
CA LEU A 626 17.23 -24.61 -6.61
C LEU A 626 18.12 -23.87 -5.60
N LEU A 627 19.31 -23.42 -6.01
CA LEU A 627 20.19 -22.62 -5.15
C LEU A 627 19.47 -21.38 -4.63
N PHE A 628 18.82 -20.62 -5.51
CA PHE A 628 18.00 -19.48 -5.12
C PHE A 628 16.92 -19.87 -4.10
N THR A 629 16.18 -20.97 -4.34
CA THR A 629 15.11 -21.44 -3.46
C THR A 629 15.61 -21.80 -2.06
N THR A 630 16.80 -22.40 -1.95
CA THR A 630 17.41 -22.73 -0.64
C THR A 630 17.81 -21.49 0.17
N LEU A 631 18.08 -20.38 -0.51
CA LEU A 631 18.54 -19.13 0.10
C LEU A 631 17.43 -18.07 0.24
N GLU A 632 16.27 -18.31 -0.38
CA GLU A 632 15.14 -17.38 -0.39
C GLU A 632 14.49 -17.28 1.00
N THR A 633 14.39 -16.06 1.52
CA THR A 633 13.84 -15.75 2.85
C THR A 633 12.36 -16.04 3.03
N GLN A 634 11.67 -16.45 1.97
CA GLN A 634 10.24 -16.83 1.96
C GLN A 634 10.04 -18.32 1.64
N ASN A 635 11.10 -19.11 1.63
CA ASN A 635 11.02 -20.56 1.67
C ASN A 635 10.70 -20.98 3.12
N HIS A 636 9.42 -21.23 3.41
CA HIS A 636 8.94 -21.54 4.75
C HIS A 636 9.16 -23.01 5.15
N MET A 637 9.92 -23.79 4.38
CA MET A 637 10.32 -25.12 4.79
C MET A 637 11.29 -25.03 5.95
N ARG A 638 11.00 -25.81 7.00
CA ARG A 638 11.75 -25.86 8.25
C ARG A 638 11.72 -27.28 8.81
N SER A 639 12.74 -27.66 9.57
CA SER A 639 12.76 -28.95 10.26
C SER A 639 12.05 -28.85 11.60
N PHE A 640 11.18 -29.80 11.93
CA PHE A 640 10.55 -29.91 13.25
C PHE A 640 9.99 -31.31 13.54
N GLN A 641 9.67 -31.57 14.81
CA GLN A 641 8.97 -32.77 15.26
C GLN A 641 7.44 -32.56 15.17
N GLY A 642 6.75 -33.36 14.36
CA GLY A 642 5.30 -33.27 14.19
C GLY A 642 4.52 -33.92 15.34
N SER A 643 3.27 -33.48 15.53
CA SER A 643 2.34 -34.05 16.51
C SER A 643 1.94 -35.50 16.20
N ASP A 644 2.13 -35.93 14.96
CA ASP A 644 1.94 -37.31 14.49
C ASP A 644 3.11 -38.26 14.85
N GLY A 645 4.10 -37.76 15.60
CA GLY A 645 5.28 -38.54 16.02
C GLY A 645 6.38 -38.63 14.96
N ARG A 646 6.21 -38.01 13.79
CA ARG A 646 7.22 -38.03 12.71
C ARG A 646 8.15 -36.83 12.78
N PHE A 647 9.43 -37.05 12.47
CA PHE A 647 10.37 -35.95 12.26
C PHE A 647 10.32 -35.46 10.82
N TYR A 648 9.92 -34.21 10.63
CA TYR A 648 9.86 -33.57 9.32
C TYR A 648 11.19 -32.88 9.05
N ARG A 649 12.07 -33.54 8.29
CA ARG A 649 13.38 -32.99 7.90
C ARG A 649 13.27 -32.14 6.65
N ASN A 650 13.76 -30.90 6.70
CA ASN A 650 13.85 -30.03 5.54
C ASN A 650 14.81 -30.60 4.47
N GLN A 651 14.28 -30.87 3.27
CA GLN A 651 15.03 -31.38 2.12
C GLN A 651 15.54 -30.29 1.18
N LEU A 652 15.09 -29.05 1.33
CA LEU A 652 15.41 -27.90 0.49
C LEU A 652 16.21 -26.85 1.26
N THR A 653 17.38 -27.24 1.77
CA THR A 653 18.33 -26.37 2.46
C THR A 653 19.78 -26.71 2.09
N LEU A 654 20.69 -25.74 2.27
CA LEU A 654 22.13 -25.95 2.18
C LEU A 654 22.74 -26.52 3.48
N ASP A 655 21.99 -26.57 4.58
CA ASP A 655 22.45 -27.22 5.82
C ASP A 655 22.53 -28.75 5.65
N ASN A 656 23.75 -29.27 5.67
CA ASN A 656 24.09 -30.69 5.58
C ASN A 656 24.65 -31.26 6.89
N SER A 657 24.49 -30.57 8.03
CA SER A 657 25.02 -31.01 9.33
C SER A 657 24.48 -32.39 9.76
N ASN A 658 23.29 -32.75 9.27
CA ASN A 658 22.64 -34.04 9.50
C ASN A 658 22.75 -35.00 8.29
N GLY A 659 23.82 -34.86 7.50
CA GLY A 659 24.05 -35.60 6.25
C GLY A 659 23.45 -34.93 5.02
N GLU A 660 23.70 -35.49 3.84
CA GLU A 660 23.17 -34.95 2.58
C GLU A 660 21.64 -34.92 2.57
N ASN A 661 21.09 -33.86 2.00
CA ASN A 661 19.67 -33.69 1.70
C ASN A 661 19.48 -33.59 0.18
N LEU A 662 18.22 -33.57 -0.30
CA LEU A 662 17.97 -33.53 -1.76
C LEU A 662 18.60 -32.32 -2.44
N ALA A 663 18.52 -31.13 -1.84
CA ALA A 663 19.08 -29.92 -2.44
C ALA A 663 20.61 -29.99 -2.56
N THR A 664 21.31 -30.27 -1.46
CA THR A 664 22.79 -30.38 -1.44
C THR A 664 23.29 -31.46 -2.40
N LYS A 665 22.64 -32.63 -2.43
CA LYS A 665 22.96 -33.70 -3.37
C LYS A 665 22.85 -33.27 -4.83
N LEU A 666 21.78 -32.55 -5.20
CA LEU A 666 21.61 -32.07 -6.58
C LEU A 666 22.54 -30.91 -6.93
N LEU A 667 22.80 -30.01 -5.99
CA LEU A 667 23.65 -28.84 -6.20
C LEU A 667 25.12 -29.20 -6.43
N THR A 668 25.57 -30.42 -6.10
CA THR A 668 26.89 -30.93 -6.55
C THR A 668 27.04 -30.95 -8.08
N LYS A 669 25.93 -30.94 -8.83
CA LYS A 669 25.89 -30.95 -10.30
C LYS A 669 25.78 -29.54 -10.90
N LEU A 670 25.72 -28.50 -10.06
CA LEU A 670 25.62 -27.11 -10.50
C LEU A 670 27.00 -26.66 -10.98
N ASP A 671 27.05 -26.04 -12.15
CA ASP A 671 28.27 -25.38 -12.63
C ASP A 671 28.45 -24.07 -11.84
N ILE A 672 29.28 -24.12 -10.78
CA ILE A 672 29.52 -23.00 -9.88
C ILE A 672 30.34 -21.93 -10.61
N ARG A 673 29.78 -20.72 -10.73
CA ARG A 673 30.50 -19.52 -11.18
C ARG A 673 30.67 -18.57 -10.01
N GLU A 674 31.22 -17.39 -10.28
CA GLU A 674 31.56 -16.40 -9.26
C GLU A 674 30.36 -16.03 -8.37
N LYS A 675 29.18 -15.78 -8.95
CA LYS A 675 27.99 -15.41 -8.18
C LYS A 675 27.47 -16.56 -7.30
N GLU A 676 27.43 -17.78 -7.84
CA GLU A 676 27.06 -18.96 -7.06
C GLU A 676 28.05 -19.19 -5.91
N GLN A 677 29.36 -19.05 -6.17
CA GLN A 677 30.39 -19.17 -5.14
C GLN A 677 30.24 -18.11 -4.04
N GLN A 678 29.97 -16.86 -4.41
CA GLN A 678 29.72 -15.78 -3.44
C GLN A 678 28.51 -16.09 -2.54
N LEU A 679 27.43 -16.62 -3.10
CA LEU A 679 26.25 -17.02 -2.34
C LEU A 679 26.56 -18.16 -1.36
N LEU A 680 27.28 -19.19 -1.81
CA LEU A 680 27.67 -20.32 -0.98
C LEU A 680 28.59 -19.88 0.18
N ASN A 681 29.60 -19.05 -0.11
CA ASN A 681 30.48 -18.49 0.92
C ASN A 681 29.69 -17.64 1.94
N GLN A 682 28.74 -16.83 1.48
CA GLN A 682 27.92 -16.01 2.37
C GLN A 682 26.98 -16.87 3.23
N TRP A 683 26.44 -17.96 2.68
CA TRP A 683 25.68 -18.94 3.45
C TRP A 683 26.53 -19.58 4.55
N ASP A 684 27.78 -19.97 4.26
CA ASP A 684 28.67 -20.56 5.26
C ASP A 684 28.90 -19.61 6.44
N LEU A 685 29.02 -18.30 6.18
CA LEU A 685 29.11 -17.28 7.23
C LEU A 685 27.82 -17.16 8.04
N VAL A 686 26.66 -17.09 7.39
CA VAL A 686 25.35 -17.08 8.08
C VAL A 686 25.22 -18.30 8.98
N PHE A 687 25.52 -19.48 8.45
CA PHE A 687 25.34 -20.72 9.17
C PHE A 687 26.34 -20.90 10.32
N LYS A 688 27.59 -20.43 10.13
CA LYS A 688 28.58 -20.37 11.20
C LYS A 688 28.10 -19.52 12.38
N GLU A 689 27.51 -18.36 12.12
CA GLU A 689 26.97 -17.50 13.19
C GLU A 689 25.68 -18.08 13.80
N ALA A 690 24.82 -18.69 12.99
CA ALA A 690 23.59 -19.36 13.48
C ALA A 690 23.90 -20.46 14.52
N LYS A 691 24.98 -21.23 14.31
CA LYS A 691 25.45 -22.27 15.26
C LYS A 691 25.90 -21.74 16.62
N LYS A 692 26.15 -20.43 16.75
CA LYS A 692 26.55 -19.81 18.02
C LYS A 692 25.37 -19.34 18.85
N THR A 693 24.15 -19.37 18.29
CA THR A 693 22.95 -18.91 19.00
C THR A 693 22.48 -19.96 20.01
N ASP A 694 21.94 -19.51 21.14
CA ASP A 694 21.50 -20.39 22.23
C ASP A 694 20.36 -21.33 21.81
N ASN A 695 19.51 -20.89 20.87
CA ASN A 695 18.37 -21.66 20.38
C ASN A 695 18.71 -22.63 19.24
N TYR A 696 19.98 -22.74 18.84
CA TYR A 696 20.37 -23.65 17.76
C TYR A 696 20.18 -25.12 18.15
N ASN A 697 19.37 -25.84 17.37
CA ASN A 697 19.16 -27.28 17.56
C ASN A 697 19.97 -28.09 16.53
N PRO A 698 21.00 -28.86 16.95
CA PRO A 698 21.84 -29.63 16.03
C PRO A 698 21.08 -30.74 15.28
N GLN A 699 19.89 -31.16 15.73
CA GLN A 699 19.07 -32.15 15.03
C GLN A 699 18.34 -31.58 13.81
N TYR A 700 18.24 -30.24 13.70
CA TYR A 700 17.50 -29.59 12.62
C TYR A 700 18.36 -29.37 11.37
N SER A 701 17.70 -29.21 10.23
CA SER A 701 18.34 -28.82 8.96
C SER A 701 17.78 -27.45 8.60
N TYR A 702 18.48 -26.40 9.03
CA TYR A 702 17.94 -25.05 9.05
C TYR A 702 17.85 -24.46 7.63
N SER A 703 16.70 -23.87 7.27
CA SER A 703 16.63 -22.95 6.12
C SER A 703 17.00 -21.53 6.54
N VAL A 704 17.29 -20.64 5.58
CA VAL A 704 17.46 -19.20 5.85
C VAL A 704 16.27 -18.64 6.62
N TYR A 705 15.05 -19.02 6.22
CA TYR A 705 13.84 -18.55 6.88
C TYR A 705 13.72 -19.08 8.31
N GLN A 706 14.02 -20.37 8.56
CA GLN A 706 14.01 -20.91 9.92
C GLN A 706 15.05 -20.22 10.82
N ILE A 707 16.24 -19.88 10.29
CA ILE A 707 17.25 -19.09 11.02
C ILE A 707 16.70 -17.71 11.38
N ILE A 708 16.06 -17.01 10.43
CA ILE A 708 15.46 -15.70 10.67
C ILE A 708 14.35 -15.76 11.74
N ASP A 709 13.53 -16.81 11.70
CA ASP A 709 12.35 -16.92 12.57
C ASP A 709 12.69 -17.40 13.98
N GLU A 710 13.66 -18.33 14.12
CA GLU A 710 13.95 -19.02 15.38
C GLU A 710 15.26 -18.57 16.05
N LEU A 711 16.24 -18.07 15.29
CA LEU A 711 17.61 -17.78 15.77
C LEU A 711 18.00 -16.30 15.72
N ASP A 712 17.51 -15.52 14.74
CA ASP A 712 17.69 -14.05 14.70
C ASP A 712 16.73 -13.38 15.69
N ILE A 713 17.05 -13.52 16.99
CA ILE A 713 16.20 -13.02 18.08
C ILE A 713 16.19 -11.49 18.06
N VAL A 714 14.99 -10.96 17.85
CA VAL A 714 14.69 -9.54 17.86
C VAL A 714 13.92 -9.18 19.11
N GLU A 715 14.51 -8.33 19.94
CA GLU A 715 13.82 -7.70 21.05
C GLU A 715 13.28 -6.36 20.59
N LYS A 716 11.96 -6.17 20.74
CA LYS A 716 11.33 -4.87 20.59
C LYS A 716 11.17 -4.28 21.98
N THR A 717 11.80 -3.13 22.21
CA THR A 717 11.47 -2.35 23.40
C THR A 717 10.01 -1.90 23.35
N GLU A 718 9.42 -1.51 24.48
CA GLU A 718 8.03 -1.06 24.57
C GLU A 718 7.68 0.08 23.59
N ARG A 719 8.70 0.74 23.00
CA ARG A 719 8.56 1.88 22.08
C ARG A 719 9.05 1.61 20.66
N GLY A 720 9.23 0.32 20.34
CA GLY A 720 9.46 -0.14 18.98
C GLY A 720 10.89 -0.01 18.47
N LYS A 721 11.87 0.31 19.32
CA LYS A 721 13.29 0.14 18.96
C LYS A 721 13.59 -1.37 18.89
N ILE A 722 14.24 -1.76 17.81
CA ILE A 722 14.56 -3.16 17.46
C ILE A 722 16.00 -3.41 17.86
N PHE A 723 16.23 -4.31 18.81
CA PHE A 723 17.53 -4.80 19.20
C PHE A 723 17.71 -6.24 18.70
N HIS A 724 18.86 -6.55 18.11
CA HIS A 724 19.20 -7.90 17.68
C HIS A 724 20.16 -8.52 18.69
N GLN A 725 19.77 -9.63 19.31
CA GLN A 725 20.62 -10.33 20.27
C GLN A 725 21.93 -10.84 19.63
N TYR A 726 21.89 -11.16 18.33
CA TYR A 726 23.03 -11.62 17.54
C TYR A 726 23.29 -10.70 16.34
N PRO A 727 23.92 -9.52 16.53
CA PRO A 727 24.13 -8.52 15.48
C PRO A 727 24.94 -9.04 14.27
N GLU A 728 25.90 -9.93 14.50
CA GLU A 728 26.70 -10.56 13.46
C GLU A 728 25.84 -11.45 12.55
N LEU A 729 25.00 -12.31 13.14
CA LEU A 729 24.07 -13.16 12.38
C LEU A 729 23.13 -12.30 11.52
N TYR A 730 22.52 -11.28 12.12
CA TYR A 730 21.67 -10.32 11.41
C TYR A 730 22.42 -9.65 10.24
N THR A 731 23.66 -9.23 10.46
CA THR A 731 24.50 -8.59 9.44
C THR A 731 24.80 -9.55 8.27
N GLN A 732 25.11 -10.81 8.55
CA GLN A 732 25.34 -11.81 7.51
C GLN A 732 24.04 -12.12 6.74
N LEU A 733 22.89 -12.21 7.41
CA LEU A 733 21.59 -12.42 6.78
C LEU A 733 21.19 -11.26 5.85
N LYS A 734 21.45 -10.01 6.28
CA LYS A 734 21.21 -8.81 5.46
C LYS A 734 22.07 -8.81 4.20
N THR A 735 23.33 -9.21 4.32
CA THR A 735 24.25 -9.34 3.18
C THR A 735 23.79 -10.44 2.23
N LEU A 736 23.44 -11.62 2.75
CA LEU A 736 22.89 -12.73 1.96
C LEU A 736 21.65 -12.29 1.17
N LYS A 737 20.70 -11.61 1.82
CA LYS A 737 19.47 -11.12 1.18
C LYS A 737 19.76 -10.19 -0.01
N LYS A 738 20.80 -9.36 0.08
CA LYS A 738 21.23 -8.49 -1.03
C LYS A 738 21.78 -9.33 -2.20
N LEU A 739 22.69 -10.27 -1.92
CA LEU A 739 23.27 -11.14 -2.94
C LEU A 739 22.20 -12.02 -3.62
N VAL A 740 21.25 -12.56 -2.85
CA VAL A 740 20.13 -13.37 -3.38
C VAL A 740 19.26 -12.54 -4.31
N LYS A 741 18.97 -11.28 -3.97
CA LYS A 741 18.24 -10.37 -4.85
C LYS A 741 18.97 -10.15 -6.18
N ASP A 742 20.27 -9.85 -6.12
CA ASP A 742 21.07 -9.55 -7.31
C ASP A 742 21.19 -10.79 -8.22
N TYR A 743 21.39 -11.95 -7.61
CA TYR A 743 21.39 -13.25 -8.29
C TYR A 743 20.02 -13.57 -8.93
N TYR A 744 18.93 -13.36 -8.20
CA TYR A 744 17.57 -13.56 -8.72
C TYR A 744 17.32 -12.72 -9.97
N LEU A 745 17.60 -11.41 -9.91
CA LEU A 745 17.33 -10.50 -11.02
C LEU A 745 18.20 -10.80 -12.25
N SER A 746 19.44 -11.24 -12.06
CA SER A 746 20.37 -11.45 -13.16
C SER A 746 20.38 -12.87 -13.73
N GLU A 747 20.21 -13.91 -12.91
CA GLU A 747 20.34 -15.31 -13.33
C GLU A 747 18.98 -16.04 -13.43
N ILE A 748 17.98 -15.63 -12.65
CA ILE A 748 16.69 -16.35 -12.55
C ILE A 748 15.60 -15.69 -13.40
N VAL A 749 15.44 -14.37 -13.30
CA VAL A 749 14.40 -13.63 -14.03
C VAL A 749 14.43 -13.85 -15.54
N PRO A 750 15.59 -13.88 -16.24
CA PRO A 750 15.63 -14.15 -17.68
C PRO A 750 15.00 -15.49 -18.06
N PHE A 751 15.23 -16.53 -17.25
CA PHE A 751 14.62 -17.85 -17.45
C PHE A 751 13.09 -17.78 -17.30
N LEU A 752 12.61 -17.07 -16.27
CA LEU A 752 11.18 -16.95 -15.98
C LEU A 752 10.40 -16.27 -17.11
N PHE A 753 10.99 -15.25 -17.75
CA PHE A 753 10.40 -14.63 -18.94
C PHE A 753 10.54 -15.49 -20.20
N LYS A 754 11.69 -16.14 -20.42
CA LYS A 754 11.94 -17.00 -21.60
C LYS A 754 10.91 -18.12 -21.74
N TYR A 755 10.46 -18.68 -20.62
CA TYR A 755 9.45 -19.75 -20.55
C TYR A 755 8.08 -19.24 -20.06
N GLU A 756 7.88 -17.92 -20.07
CA GLU A 756 6.62 -17.23 -19.71
C GLU A 756 6.01 -17.67 -18.37
N PHE A 757 6.82 -18.05 -17.38
CA PHE A 757 6.37 -18.06 -15.98
C PHE A 757 5.98 -16.65 -15.53
N LEU A 758 6.64 -15.64 -16.08
CA LEU A 758 6.28 -14.23 -15.97
C LEU A 758 5.95 -13.67 -17.37
N LYS A 759 4.87 -12.90 -17.46
CA LYS A 759 4.39 -12.30 -18.72
C LYS A 759 3.71 -10.96 -18.50
#